data_AF-A0A0Q8DTJ6-F1
#
_entry.id   AF-A0A0Q8DTJ6-F1
#
_cell.length_a   1.000
_cell.length_b   1.000
_cell.length_c   1.000
_cell.angle_alpha   90.00
_cell.angle_beta   90.00
_cell.angle_gamma   90.00
#
_symmetry.space_group_name_H-M   'P 1'
#
loop_
_entity.id
_entity.type
_entity.pdbx_description
1 polymer ?
#
loop_
_entity_poly.entity_id
_entity_poly.type
_entity_poly.pdbx_seq_one_letter_code
_entity_poly.pdbx_strand_id
1 'polypeptide(L)'
;MAVGTNHTCAIDAGDVRCWGRGDHGQLGYGNTDNIGDNEHPSDAGTVDIGGKAIAVTAGSNHTCALRADGRVLCWGASAGGQLGYGNTQTIGDDETPAAAGPVNIGREVIAISAGEQHTCALMNNGQIRCWGVANQGRLGYANNNIIGDNEVPSSVPSVQVGGLVIAVAAGGTHTCAVLSTGKVRCWGRAQDGELGTANLNFGWPASSVIGDNEHPSSAPTVKLPGGEQAVAITAGQAHTCAILDTGGLTCWGRGSDLQLGYGNAQNIGDDEHPGLVGLGRPAIAVTAGYRHTCAVLANGETRCWGSGANGRLGLANTNDVHSATSVPPVSLGKEVVAVSAGTFHTCARLADGNIRCWGLGSGGLLGSGNTGSIGDDEHPSAVPPVQLGVSPYPVTVTSGESHSCALISNGDVKCWGFGGGGRLGYANTTTIGDNEAPATAGAVSLGGEAKSITAGARHTCAVLANGDVRCWGVGVQGRLGLAATDNIGDDEHPSSVPPVDVGQRAVAVTAGDEHTCALIATGGVRCWGNGAMGRLGYANVGWVERTVGDDEHPRTAGDVDISADGLTEQAKAITAGPSHTCAILGNGRVRCWGNGANGRLGYGNTQNVGDDAHEHPGTKLTLRLGDGRQTVRIVAGAMHTCARLDDGNVRCWGNGANGRLGYGNTSSIGDNEHPEAAGPVQLGASRYGSVLSAGQHSCAVMDDGDVRCFGQSNVGQLGYGNTANVGGNQHPSAVGPVDFGGRTIVAIDSGLTHSCAVLDDATVRCWGAGETGRLGYGNTANIGDDETPASVGGVPLF
;
A
#
# COMPACT_ATOMS: atom_id res chain seq x y z
N MET A 1 3.51 -3.63 1.52
CA MET A 1 2.70 -4.74 2.07
C MET A 1 1.60 -4.19 2.97
N ALA A 2 0.36 -4.66 2.82
CA ALA A 2 -0.84 -3.97 3.31
C ALA A 2 -2.00 -4.91 3.70
N VAL A 3 -3.11 -4.29 4.14
CA VAL A 3 -4.32 -4.90 4.73
C VAL A 3 -5.59 -4.14 4.28
N GLY A 4 -6.78 -4.65 4.57
CA GLY A 4 -8.06 -3.96 4.37
C GLY A 4 -8.69 -3.26 5.58
N THR A 5 -10.04 -3.22 5.60
CA THR A 5 -10.87 -2.41 6.52
C THR A 5 -11.27 -3.05 7.84
N ASN A 6 -12.37 -3.80 7.95
CA ASN A 6 -13.02 -4.06 9.26
C ASN A 6 -12.37 -5.17 10.12
N HIS A 7 -12.24 -6.42 9.65
CA HIS A 7 -11.51 -7.49 10.37
C HIS A 7 -10.61 -8.36 9.48
N THR A 8 -10.16 -9.52 9.96
CA THR A 8 -8.77 -9.93 9.78
C THR A 8 -8.51 -11.42 9.42
N CYS A 9 -8.73 -11.83 8.15
CA CYS A 9 -8.11 -13.06 7.59
C CYS A 9 -6.60 -12.89 7.44
N ALA A 10 -5.94 -12.91 8.60
CA ALA A 10 -4.54 -12.60 8.84
C ALA A 10 -3.62 -13.78 8.55
N ILE A 11 -2.38 -13.53 8.11
CA ILE A 11 -1.54 -14.61 7.60
C ILE A 11 -0.15 -14.79 8.22
N ASP A 12 0.28 -16.05 8.13
CA ASP A 12 1.63 -16.56 8.19
C ASP A 12 2.14 -16.83 6.74
N ALA A 13 1.68 -17.91 6.06
CA ALA A 13 2.10 -18.37 4.72
C ALA A 13 1.41 -19.65 4.13
N GLY A 14 0.18 -20.07 4.45
CA GLY A 14 -0.38 -21.34 3.87
C GLY A 14 -1.85 -21.69 4.10
N ASP A 15 -2.17 -22.40 5.20
CA ASP A 15 -3.51 -22.91 5.58
C ASP A 15 -4.59 -21.82 5.86
N VAL A 16 -5.69 -22.05 6.59
CA VAL A 16 -6.87 -21.16 6.57
C VAL A 16 -7.95 -21.51 7.66
N ARG A 17 -8.80 -20.52 8.05
CA ARG A 17 -9.83 -20.51 9.14
C ARG A 17 -10.97 -19.40 9.21
N CYS A 18 -11.36 -18.66 8.16
CA CYS A 18 -12.25 -17.46 8.15
C CYS A 18 -13.65 -17.67 8.79
N TRP A 19 -13.78 -17.53 10.13
CA TRP A 19 -15.03 -17.04 10.77
C TRP A 19 -15.24 -15.56 10.43
N GLY A 20 -16.43 -14.95 10.66
CA GLY A 20 -16.83 -13.75 9.92
C GLY A 20 -17.78 -12.73 10.56
N ARG A 21 -18.73 -12.23 9.76
CA ARG A 21 -19.79 -11.25 10.09
C ARG A 21 -21.15 -11.86 9.68
N GLY A 22 -21.83 -11.39 8.62
CA GLY A 22 -23.08 -12.04 8.17
C GLY A 22 -23.68 -11.54 6.85
N ASP A 23 -22.86 -11.16 5.87
CA ASP A 23 -23.29 -10.25 4.80
C ASP A 23 -22.46 -10.31 3.48
N HIS A 24 -22.85 -9.45 2.52
CA HIS A 24 -22.13 -8.94 1.34
C HIS A 24 -21.14 -9.88 0.61
N GLY A 25 -21.62 -11.05 0.19
CA GLY A 25 -20.94 -12.01 -0.69
C GLY A 25 -19.77 -12.81 -0.07
N GLN A 26 -19.28 -12.48 1.12
CA GLN A 26 -17.87 -12.74 1.41
C GLN A 26 -17.55 -14.14 2.03
N LEU A 27 -17.62 -15.22 1.22
CA LEU A 27 -17.55 -16.67 1.56
C LEU A 27 -18.91 -17.27 1.99
N GLY A 28 -19.13 -18.59 1.98
CA GLY A 28 -20.43 -19.25 2.26
C GLY A 28 -20.32 -20.70 2.79
N TYR A 29 -21.36 -21.23 3.45
CA TYR A 29 -21.37 -22.59 4.01
C TYR A 29 -22.77 -23.22 4.21
N GLY A 30 -23.52 -22.88 5.28
CA GLY A 30 -24.74 -23.60 5.73
C GLY A 30 -25.98 -22.73 6.06
N ASN A 31 -26.14 -22.33 7.34
CA ASN A 31 -27.32 -21.62 7.90
C ASN A 31 -27.36 -20.12 7.54
N THR A 32 -27.22 -19.16 8.46
CA THR A 32 -27.39 -17.70 8.16
C THR A 32 -26.42 -16.71 8.84
N ASP A 33 -25.65 -17.12 9.85
CA ASP A 33 -25.58 -16.31 11.09
C ASP A 33 -24.28 -15.50 11.34
N ASN A 34 -24.14 -14.91 12.54
CA ASN A 34 -22.99 -14.07 12.96
C ASN A 34 -22.24 -14.65 14.17
N ILE A 35 -20.91 -14.60 14.13
CA ILE A 35 -20.00 -15.46 14.91
C ILE A 35 -18.96 -14.63 15.68
N GLY A 36 -18.42 -15.20 16.75
CA GLY A 36 -17.29 -14.66 17.51
C GLY A 36 -17.70 -13.72 18.63
N ASP A 37 -18.84 -13.04 18.49
CA ASP A 37 -19.48 -12.27 19.56
C ASP A 37 -20.05 -13.18 20.66
N ASN A 38 -20.34 -14.44 20.32
CA ASN A 38 -20.88 -15.45 21.25
C ASN A 38 -19.78 -16.34 21.83
N GLU A 39 -18.74 -16.64 21.05
CA GLU A 39 -17.82 -17.75 21.27
C GLU A 39 -16.43 -17.51 20.62
N HIS A 40 -15.64 -18.58 20.45
CA HIS A 40 -14.51 -18.58 19.52
C HIS A 40 -14.33 -19.99 18.90
N PRO A 41 -14.26 -20.15 17.56
CA PRO A 41 -14.14 -21.44 16.83
C PRO A 41 -12.66 -22.21 16.90
N SER A 42 -11.93 -24.36 17.19
CA SER A 42 -10.88 -25.45 17.09
C SER A 42 -11.31 -26.70 16.31
N ASP A 43 -12.55 -26.81 15.78
CA ASP A 43 -13.10 -28.11 15.33
C ASP A 43 -13.61 -28.19 13.86
N ALA A 44 -13.92 -27.06 13.18
CA ALA A 44 -14.64 -26.94 11.89
C ALA A 44 -14.32 -27.88 10.69
N GLY A 45 -15.30 -27.95 9.78
CA GLY A 45 -15.22 -28.52 8.43
C GLY A 45 -14.30 -27.76 7.46
N THR A 46 -14.22 -28.25 6.21
CA THR A 46 -13.15 -27.86 5.27
C THR A 46 -13.61 -27.71 3.83
N VAL A 47 -13.46 -26.51 3.24
CA VAL A 47 -13.64 -26.23 1.81
C VAL A 47 -12.34 -25.80 1.13
N ASP A 48 -12.30 -25.98 -0.18
CA ASP A 48 -11.25 -25.52 -1.09
C ASP A 48 -11.21 -23.99 -1.21
N ILE A 49 -10.03 -23.39 -1.44
CA ILE A 49 -9.87 -22.01 -1.97
C ILE A 49 -8.84 -21.93 -3.12
N GLY A 50 -8.58 -23.04 -3.82
CA GLY A 50 -7.97 -23.05 -5.15
C GLY A 50 -6.44 -23.02 -5.19
N GLY A 51 -5.72 -23.56 -4.21
CA GLY A 51 -4.24 -23.61 -4.24
C GLY A 51 -3.59 -23.69 -2.87
N LYS A 52 -2.27 -23.48 -2.81
CA LYS A 52 -1.47 -23.70 -1.59
C LYS A 52 -0.16 -22.89 -1.57
N ALA A 53 -0.05 -21.85 -0.72
CA ALA A 53 0.82 -20.69 -1.03
C ALA A 53 1.25 -19.74 0.13
N ILE A 54 2.32 -18.93 -0.08
CA ILE A 54 3.19 -18.25 0.93
C ILE A 54 3.10 -16.69 1.07
N ALA A 55 3.94 -15.91 0.38
CA ALA A 55 4.07 -14.43 0.50
C ALA A 55 2.87 -13.67 -0.09
N VAL A 56 2.68 -12.37 0.18
CA VAL A 56 1.29 -11.86 0.26
C VAL A 56 1.11 -10.32 0.24
N THR A 57 -0.12 -9.81 0.01
CA THR A 57 -0.67 -8.52 0.52
C THR A 57 -2.16 -8.38 0.11
N ALA A 58 -3.02 -7.67 0.86
CA ALA A 58 -4.36 -7.27 0.43
C ALA A 58 -4.69 -5.79 0.72
N GLY A 59 -5.87 -5.34 0.26
CA GLY A 59 -6.36 -3.97 0.34
C GLY A 59 -7.78 -3.82 0.89
N SER A 60 -8.34 -2.61 0.78
CA SER A 60 -9.41 -2.14 1.67
C SER A 60 -10.79 -1.93 1.06
N ASN A 61 -10.89 -1.65 -0.24
CA ASN A 61 -12.19 -1.46 -0.91
C ASN A 61 -12.62 -2.75 -1.62
N HIS A 62 -11.68 -3.45 -2.25
CA HIS A 62 -11.84 -4.84 -2.69
C HIS A 62 -10.65 -5.67 -2.17
N THR A 63 -10.17 -6.66 -2.92
CA THR A 63 -8.84 -7.25 -2.74
C THR A 63 -8.32 -7.83 -4.06
N CYS A 64 -9.15 -8.62 -4.77
CA CYS A 64 -8.73 -9.38 -5.96
C CYS A 64 -7.41 -10.11 -5.75
N ALA A 65 -7.47 -11.08 -4.84
CA ALA A 65 -6.36 -11.45 -4.00
C ALA A 65 -5.07 -11.74 -4.75
N LEU A 66 -5.10 -12.50 -5.85
CA LEU A 66 -3.97 -13.38 -6.08
C LEU A 66 -3.87 -13.95 -7.48
N ARG A 67 -2.66 -13.89 -8.06
CA ARG A 67 -1.96 -15.11 -8.55
C ARG A 67 -0.49 -14.86 -8.90
N ALA A 68 0.36 -15.83 -8.57
CA ALA A 68 1.82 -15.82 -8.80
C ALA A 68 2.20 -16.50 -10.13
N ASP A 69 1.22 -16.52 -11.04
CA ASP A 69 1.05 -17.44 -12.15
C ASP A 69 0.16 -16.78 -13.22
N GLY A 70 -1.04 -16.35 -12.85
CA GLY A 70 -1.19 -14.90 -12.77
C GLY A 70 -2.59 -14.31 -12.80
N ARG A 71 -3.63 -15.14 -12.94
CA ARG A 71 -4.97 -14.64 -13.30
C ARG A 71 -5.97 -15.06 -12.22
N VAL A 72 -6.35 -14.08 -11.38
CA VAL A 72 -7.35 -14.15 -10.30
C VAL A 72 -8.77 -14.28 -10.88
N LEU A 73 -9.80 -14.29 -10.04
CA LEU A 73 -11.20 -14.00 -10.37
C LEU A 73 -11.88 -13.56 -9.07
N CYS A 74 -12.74 -12.55 -9.11
CA CYS A 74 -12.69 -11.51 -8.08
C CYS A 74 -14.06 -11.08 -7.51
N TRP A 75 -14.67 -11.97 -6.72
CA TRP A 75 -16.05 -11.77 -6.22
C TRP A 75 -16.22 -10.73 -5.11
N GLY A 76 -17.41 -10.09 -5.09
CA GLY A 76 -18.08 -9.67 -3.85
C GLY A 76 -18.10 -8.17 -3.50
N ALA A 77 -17.88 -7.23 -4.44
CA ALA A 77 -17.98 -5.79 -4.15
C ALA A 77 -18.31 -4.92 -5.40
N SER A 78 -18.85 -3.71 -5.16
CA SER A 78 -19.24 -2.67 -6.15
C SER A 78 -18.17 -1.55 -6.23
N ALA A 79 -18.15 -0.51 -7.08
CA ALA A 79 -19.17 0.19 -7.87
C ALA A 79 -18.67 1.05 -9.06
N GLY A 80 -17.62 1.88 -8.91
CA GLY A 80 -17.29 2.94 -9.87
C GLY A 80 -15.85 2.87 -10.38
N GLY A 81 -15.65 2.26 -11.56
CA GLY A 81 -14.36 1.71 -11.96
C GLY A 81 -14.14 0.34 -11.30
N GLN A 82 -13.00 0.15 -10.65
CA GLN A 82 -12.76 -0.98 -9.73
C GLN A 82 -12.55 -2.36 -10.37
N LEU A 83 -13.59 -3.13 -10.76
CA LEU A 83 -13.56 -4.61 -10.88
C LEU A 83 -13.57 -5.31 -12.25
N GLY A 84 -14.17 -4.89 -13.39
CA GLY A 84 -14.01 -5.50 -14.75
C GLY A 84 -15.05 -6.34 -15.47
N TYR A 85 -16.33 -5.97 -15.52
CA TYR A 85 -17.31 -6.47 -16.50
C TYR A 85 -18.06 -5.34 -17.25
N GLY A 86 -17.71 -4.07 -17.04
CA GLY A 86 -18.40 -2.90 -17.63
C GLY A 86 -19.72 -2.60 -16.91
N ASN A 87 -20.67 -3.53 -17.04
CA ASN A 87 -21.81 -3.61 -16.13
C ASN A 87 -21.41 -4.39 -14.86
N THR A 88 -21.78 -3.86 -13.69
CA THR A 88 -20.91 -3.91 -12.51
C THR A 88 -21.25 -4.96 -11.44
N GLN A 89 -22.30 -5.75 -11.68
CA GLN A 89 -22.76 -6.93 -10.94
C GLN A 89 -23.07 -6.80 -9.43
N THR A 90 -23.63 -7.86 -8.86
CA THR A 90 -23.69 -8.11 -7.40
C THR A 90 -23.68 -9.61 -7.10
N ILE A 91 -24.63 -10.36 -7.67
CA ILE A 91 -24.76 -11.84 -7.69
C ILE A 91 -25.07 -12.51 -6.32
N GLY A 92 -25.87 -13.58 -6.39
CA GLY A 92 -26.15 -14.55 -5.34
C GLY A 92 -27.23 -15.55 -5.81
N ASP A 93 -26.90 -16.34 -6.84
CA ASP A 93 -27.84 -16.95 -7.79
C ASP A 93 -27.47 -18.42 -8.12
N ASP A 94 -28.45 -19.25 -8.50
CA ASP A 94 -28.30 -20.72 -8.63
C ASP A 94 -27.61 -21.20 -9.93
N GLU A 95 -26.44 -20.63 -10.23
CA GLU A 95 -25.53 -21.00 -11.34
C GLU A 95 -24.04 -21.06 -10.91
N THR A 96 -23.06 -20.90 -11.82
CA THR A 96 -21.69 -21.44 -11.66
C THR A 96 -20.58 -20.37 -11.50
N PRO A 97 -19.68 -20.41 -10.50
CA PRO A 97 -19.02 -19.21 -9.97
C PRO A 97 -17.97 -18.47 -10.82
N ALA A 98 -17.56 -18.94 -11.99
CA ALA A 98 -16.32 -18.43 -12.60
C ALA A 98 -16.05 -18.68 -14.09
N ALA A 99 -16.59 -19.76 -14.66
CA ALA A 99 -15.82 -20.71 -15.50
C ALA A 99 -15.11 -20.20 -16.78
N ALA A 100 -15.32 -18.94 -17.20
CA ALA A 100 -14.71 -18.34 -18.40
C ALA A 100 -13.57 -17.35 -18.12
N GLY A 101 -13.64 -16.52 -17.07
CA GLY A 101 -13.04 -15.18 -17.12
C GLY A 101 -12.08 -14.74 -16.01
N PRO A 102 -10.83 -15.26 -15.93
CA PRO A 102 -9.87 -14.85 -14.91
C PRO A 102 -8.90 -13.74 -15.35
N VAL A 103 -8.54 -12.86 -14.40
CA VAL A 103 -7.78 -11.58 -14.54
C VAL A 103 -6.76 -11.57 -15.68
N ASN A 104 -7.23 -11.10 -16.82
CA ASN A 104 -6.48 -10.83 -18.03
C ASN A 104 -5.90 -9.42 -17.92
N ILE A 105 -4.59 -9.31 -18.02
CA ILE A 105 -3.84 -8.09 -17.65
C ILE A 105 -2.72 -7.87 -18.64
N GLY A 106 -1.87 -8.88 -18.89
CA GLY A 106 -1.30 -9.06 -20.21
C GLY A 106 0.19 -9.36 -20.34
N ARG A 107 1.01 -9.17 -19.30
CA ARG A 107 2.37 -9.74 -19.24
C ARG A 107 2.70 -10.28 -17.83
N GLU A 108 3.53 -11.32 -17.74
CA GLU A 108 3.70 -12.28 -16.61
C GLU A 108 3.88 -11.72 -15.18
N VAL A 109 3.66 -12.53 -14.11
CA VAL A 109 3.62 -12.08 -12.69
C VAL A 109 4.85 -12.43 -11.84
N ILE A 110 5.42 -11.44 -11.14
CA ILE A 110 6.07 -11.66 -9.83
C ILE A 110 5.53 -10.79 -8.65
N ALA A 111 4.77 -9.70 -8.86
CA ALA A 111 3.86 -9.11 -7.84
C ALA A 111 2.91 -8.00 -8.34
N ILE A 112 1.96 -7.68 -7.44
CA ILE A 112 1.10 -6.50 -7.29
C ILE A 112 1.23 -5.98 -5.82
N SER A 113 0.52 -4.93 -5.39
CA SER A 113 0.29 -4.62 -3.95
C SER A 113 -0.86 -3.62 -3.71
N ALA A 114 -1.14 -3.22 -2.46
CA ALA A 114 -2.45 -2.69 -2.06
C ALA A 114 -2.42 -1.64 -0.92
N GLY A 115 -3.58 -1.10 -0.53
CA GLY A 115 -3.78 -0.45 0.79
C GLY A 115 -4.74 0.75 0.87
N GLU A 116 -5.54 1.06 -0.15
CA GLU A 116 -6.72 1.93 -0.03
C GLU A 116 -7.83 1.49 -1.01
N GLN A 117 -7.68 1.71 -2.32
CA GLN A 117 -8.68 1.36 -3.35
C GLN A 117 -8.06 0.93 -4.72
N HIS A 118 -6.78 0.52 -4.75
CA HIS A 118 -5.99 0.51 -6.00
C HIS A 118 -4.55 -0.07 -5.85
N THR A 119 -3.94 -0.50 -6.98
CA THR A 119 -2.90 -1.57 -6.96
C THR A 119 -1.83 -1.64 -8.08
N CYS A 120 -1.79 -0.76 -9.10
CA CYS A 120 -1.01 -1.08 -10.33
C CYS A 120 0.51 -1.19 -10.11
N ALA A 121 1.12 -2.14 -10.84
CA ALA A 121 2.45 -2.72 -10.60
C ALA A 121 3.28 -2.94 -11.88
N LEU A 122 4.46 -3.59 -11.82
CA LEU A 122 5.48 -3.54 -12.88
C LEU A 122 6.18 -4.84 -13.32
N MET A 123 6.33 -4.93 -14.64
CA MET A 123 7.08 -5.91 -15.40
C MET A 123 8.23 -5.28 -16.20
N ASN A 124 9.19 -6.08 -16.67
CA ASN A 124 10.50 -5.64 -17.18
C ASN A 124 10.54 -4.81 -18.50
N ASN A 125 9.44 -4.32 -19.10
CA ASN A 125 9.54 -3.07 -19.88
C ASN A 125 9.37 -1.93 -18.89
N GLY A 126 8.22 -1.76 -18.23
CA GLY A 126 8.14 -1.00 -16.97
C GLY A 126 6.97 -0.03 -16.75
N GLN A 127 5.89 -0.19 -17.50
CA GLN A 127 4.80 0.78 -17.57
C GLN A 127 3.72 0.55 -16.53
N ILE A 128 2.56 1.19 -16.71
CA ILE A 128 1.28 0.86 -16.07
C ILE A 128 0.12 1.32 -16.96
N ARG A 129 -0.98 0.56 -16.95
CA ARG A 129 -2.34 1.09 -17.07
C ARG A 129 -3.10 0.75 -15.78
N CYS A 130 -3.96 1.64 -15.31
CA CYS A 130 -4.58 1.58 -13.98
C CYS A 130 -6.08 1.95 -14.06
N TRP A 131 -6.84 1.77 -12.97
CA TRP A 131 -8.26 2.15 -12.89
C TRP A 131 -8.69 2.33 -11.43
N GLY A 132 -9.24 1.29 -10.82
CA GLY A 132 -9.75 1.32 -9.44
C GLY A 132 -10.87 2.34 -9.30
N VAL A 133 -11.07 2.91 -8.11
CA VAL A 133 -11.99 4.05 -7.94
C VAL A 133 -11.46 5.29 -8.71
N ALA A 134 -12.29 5.83 -9.59
CA ALA A 134 -11.95 6.79 -10.65
C ALA A 134 -12.58 8.19 -10.48
N ASN A 135 -11.93 9.28 -10.96
CA ASN A 135 -12.37 10.70 -11.06
C ASN A 135 -11.24 11.79 -11.07
N GLN A 136 -11.59 13.02 -11.47
CA GLN A 136 -10.83 14.28 -11.28
C GLN A 136 -9.41 14.33 -11.87
N GLY A 137 -8.98 13.32 -12.65
CA GLY A 137 -7.58 13.23 -13.06
C GLY A 137 -6.59 12.91 -11.92
N ARG A 138 -6.99 12.06 -10.95
CA ARG A 138 -6.06 11.03 -10.40
C ARG A 138 -5.81 9.88 -11.41
N LEU A 139 -5.94 10.24 -12.70
CA LEU A 139 -6.18 9.52 -13.95
C LEU A 139 -5.72 10.48 -15.09
N GLY A 140 -6.02 10.23 -16.36
CA GLY A 140 -5.91 11.25 -17.42
C GLY A 140 -6.57 10.83 -18.73
N TYR A 141 -6.99 11.74 -19.60
CA TYR A 141 -7.46 11.34 -20.94
C TYR A 141 -7.43 12.47 -21.98
N ALA A 142 -8.28 13.47 -21.81
CA ALA A 142 -8.36 14.71 -22.59
C ALA A 142 -9.48 15.62 -22.05
N ASN A 143 -10.47 15.03 -21.37
CA ASN A 143 -11.71 15.65 -20.93
C ASN A 143 -12.26 14.90 -19.69
N ASN A 144 -13.02 15.61 -18.84
CA ASN A 144 -13.58 15.06 -17.60
C ASN A 144 -15.01 14.50 -17.78
N ASN A 145 -15.18 13.17 -17.74
CA ASN A 145 -16.47 12.47 -17.75
C ASN A 145 -16.42 11.22 -16.83
N ILE A 146 -17.28 10.21 -17.07
CA ILE A 146 -17.20 8.83 -16.56
C ILE A 146 -17.57 7.89 -17.72
N ILE A 147 -16.82 6.81 -17.94
CA ILE A 147 -17.01 5.80 -19.00
C ILE A 147 -16.56 4.40 -18.53
N GLY A 148 -17.36 3.37 -18.83
CA GLY A 148 -17.07 1.97 -18.49
C GLY A 148 -18.14 1.02 -19.04
N ASP A 149 -18.47 1.19 -20.33
CA ASP A 149 -19.71 0.70 -20.93
C ASP A 149 -19.45 -0.50 -21.86
N ASN A 150 -18.72 -0.25 -22.96
CA ASN A 150 -18.13 -1.20 -23.91
C ASN A 150 -17.15 -0.47 -24.84
N GLU A 151 -16.24 -1.20 -25.49
CA GLU A 151 -15.10 -0.79 -26.35
C GLU A 151 -13.75 -0.66 -25.60
N VAL A 152 -12.65 -0.97 -26.28
CA VAL A 152 -11.90 -2.18 -25.92
C VAL A 152 -10.45 -1.92 -25.46
N PRO A 153 -9.88 -2.67 -24.49
CA PRO A 153 -8.44 -2.76 -24.24
C PRO A 153 -7.71 -3.54 -25.34
N SER A 154 -7.88 -3.11 -26.59
CA SER A 154 -7.13 -3.56 -27.78
C SER A 154 -6.92 -2.48 -28.86
N SER A 155 -7.79 -1.48 -28.94
CA SER A 155 -7.89 -0.52 -30.05
C SER A 155 -6.97 0.72 -29.96
N VAL A 156 -5.87 0.63 -29.21
CA VAL A 156 -5.22 1.80 -28.57
C VAL A 156 -3.66 1.80 -28.59
N PRO A 157 -2.98 2.97 -28.49
CA PRO A 157 -1.57 3.11 -28.90
C PRO A 157 -0.49 2.84 -27.84
N SER A 158 -0.75 3.07 -26.54
CA SER A 158 0.22 3.06 -25.41
C SER A 158 0.95 4.40 -25.14
N VAL A 159 1.21 4.70 -23.85
CA VAL A 159 1.53 6.06 -23.37
C VAL A 159 2.88 6.54 -23.88
N GLN A 160 2.97 7.73 -24.45
CA GLN A 160 4.24 8.28 -24.92
C GLN A 160 5.04 8.87 -23.74
N VAL A 161 5.74 8.02 -22.99
CA VAL A 161 6.11 8.33 -21.59
C VAL A 161 7.56 8.14 -21.13
N GLY A 162 8.46 7.46 -21.85
CA GLY A 162 9.92 7.55 -21.58
C GLY A 162 10.41 7.44 -20.12
N GLY A 163 10.02 6.38 -19.35
CA GLY A 163 10.63 6.10 -18.05
C GLY A 163 10.11 4.89 -17.23
N LEU A 164 10.99 4.17 -16.51
CA LEU A 164 10.74 2.81 -15.97
C LEU A 164 11.08 2.63 -14.47
N VAL A 165 10.59 1.54 -13.83
CA VAL A 165 10.39 1.49 -12.35
C VAL A 165 10.87 0.18 -11.64
N ILE A 166 10.98 0.19 -10.28
CA ILE A 166 11.14 -1.04 -9.44
C ILE A 166 10.25 -1.32 -8.20
N ALA A 167 9.42 -0.42 -7.62
CA ALA A 167 8.93 -0.68 -6.24
C ALA A 167 7.58 -0.07 -5.85
N VAL A 168 6.74 0.12 -6.86
CA VAL A 168 5.28 0.32 -6.88
C VAL A 168 4.57 0.44 -5.49
N ALA A 169 4.20 1.65 -5.05
CA ALA A 169 3.34 1.91 -3.88
C ALA A 169 2.78 3.36 -3.87
N ALA A 170 1.73 3.67 -3.09
CA ALA A 170 0.96 4.92 -3.23
C ALA A 170 -0.07 5.18 -2.08
N GLY A 171 -1.28 5.69 -2.44
CA GLY A 171 -2.45 5.98 -1.58
C GLY A 171 -3.70 6.44 -2.39
N GLY A 172 -4.77 6.86 -1.71
CA GLY A 172 -6.14 7.13 -2.20
C GLY A 172 -6.30 8.21 -3.26
N THR A 173 -5.97 9.43 -2.89
CA THR A 173 -5.69 10.49 -3.85
C THR A 173 -4.23 10.36 -4.27
N HIS A 174 -3.87 9.24 -4.94
CA HIS A 174 -2.53 9.03 -5.46
C HIS A 174 -2.39 7.99 -6.59
N THR A 175 -1.51 8.30 -7.55
CA THR A 175 -1.13 7.52 -8.74
C THR A 175 0.10 8.18 -9.39
N CYS A 176 1.18 7.47 -9.77
CA CYS A 176 2.45 8.04 -10.31
C CYS A 176 3.39 6.96 -10.96
N ALA A 177 4.52 7.30 -11.61
CA ALA A 177 5.59 6.30 -11.95
C ALA A 177 7.14 6.65 -12.09
N VAL A 178 7.95 6.72 -11.01
CA VAL A 178 9.34 7.29 -10.91
C VAL A 178 10.52 6.42 -11.30
N LEU A 179 11.59 7.14 -11.56
CA LEU A 179 12.94 6.69 -11.82
C LEU A 179 13.86 7.72 -11.13
N SER A 180 15.18 7.58 -11.21
CA SER A 180 16.02 7.99 -10.08
C SER A 180 17.46 8.33 -10.43
N THR A 181 17.82 9.63 -10.56
CA THR A 181 19.22 10.11 -10.65
C THR A 181 19.44 11.65 -10.44
N GLY A 182 18.93 12.27 -9.35
CA GLY A 182 19.32 13.65 -8.88
C GLY A 182 18.32 14.79 -9.00
N LYS A 183 17.06 14.38 -8.97
CA LYS A 183 15.87 14.96 -9.61
C LYS A 183 14.78 13.93 -9.28
N VAL A 184 13.52 14.29 -9.01
CA VAL A 184 12.46 13.31 -8.66
C VAL A 184 11.04 13.94 -8.75
N ARG A 185 9.94 13.18 -8.97
CA ARG A 185 8.58 13.70 -9.32
C ARG A 185 7.36 12.87 -8.86
N CYS A 186 6.12 13.43 -8.91
CA CYS A 186 4.80 12.74 -8.97
C CYS A 186 3.72 13.56 -9.75
N TRP A 187 2.48 13.08 -10.02
CA TRP A 187 1.82 13.14 -11.38
C TRP A 187 0.74 14.20 -11.80
N GLY A 188 -0.29 14.62 -11.03
CA GLY A 188 -1.61 15.17 -11.50
C GLY A 188 -2.56 15.89 -10.50
N ARG A 189 -3.80 15.40 -10.26
CA ARG A 189 -4.82 15.97 -9.31
C ARG A 189 -4.40 16.13 -7.84
N ALA A 190 -4.45 17.30 -7.17
CA ALA A 190 -4.77 18.61 -7.70
C ALA A 190 -4.53 19.82 -6.78
N GLN A 191 -4.56 19.70 -5.44
CA GLN A 191 -5.38 20.68 -4.72
C GLN A 191 -4.89 21.22 -3.39
N ASP A 192 -4.70 20.36 -2.39
CA ASP A 192 -4.82 20.73 -0.97
C ASP A 192 -3.67 21.63 -0.42
N GLY A 193 -2.89 22.28 -1.30
CA GLY A 193 -1.64 22.98 -1.02
C GLY A 193 -0.45 22.01 -0.91
N GLU A 194 -0.57 20.82 -1.48
CA GLU A 194 -0.12 19.57 -0.88
C GLU A 194 1.39 19.45 -0.51
N LEU A 195 2.36 20.16 -1.11
CA LEU A 195 3.81 20.06 -0.73
C LEU A 195 4.85 21.03 -1.37
N GLY A 196 4.49 21.80 -2.40
CA GLY A 196 5.36 22.83 -3.01
C GLY A 196 6.70 22.40 -3.67
N THR A 197 7.56 23.36 -4.03
CA THR A 197 8.92 23.17 -4.61
C THR A 197 9.80 24.43 -4.77
N ALA A 198 9.36 25.50 -5.45
CA ALA A 198 9.97 26.86 -5.57
C ALA A 198 9.17 27.76 -6.55
N ASN A 199 8.76 29.01 -6.34
CA ASN A 199 7.62 29.65 -7.07
C ASN A 199 7.37 29.29 -8.58
N LEU A 200 6.16 28.84 -8.96
CA LEU A 200 5.86 28.22 -10.26
C LEU A 200 5.72 29.20 -11.44
N ASN A 201 6.45 28.96 -12.54
CA ASN A 201 6.52 29.90 -13.68
C ASN A 201 6.48 29.30 -15.10
N PHE A 202 6.13 28.02 -15.31
CA PHE A 202 6.00 27.42 -16.66
C PHE A 202 4.57 27.54 -17.25
N GLY A 203 3.93 28.69 -17.00
CA GLY A 203 2.59 29.06 -17.46
C GLY A 203 1.43 28.39 -16.70
N TRP A 204 1.53 27.08 -16.47
CA TRP A 204 0.44 26.26 -15.91
C TRP A 204 0.43 26.24 -14.37
N PRO A 205 -0.75 26.11 -13.72
CA PRO A 205 -0.93 26.45 -12.31
C PRO A 205 -0.45 25.40 -11.32
N ALA A 206 -0.19 25.85 -10.09
CA ALA A 206 0.22 25.03 -8.94
C ALA A 206 -0.93 24.21 -8.33
N SER A 207 -2.00 23.98 -9.08
CA SER A 207 -3.19 23.29 -8.63
C SER A 207 -3.96 22.65 -9.78
N SER A 208 -3.26 22.11 -10.79
CA SER A 208 -3.94 21.36 -11.86
C SER A 208 -4.55 20.09 -11.26
N VAL A 209 -5.80 20.26 -10.76
CA VAL A 209 -6.96 19.52 -11.27
C VAL A 209 -6.80 19.45 -12.78
N ILE A 210 -6.90 18.26 -13.33
CA ILE A 210 -6.59 18.06 -14.73
C ILE A 210 -7.68 18.74 -15.57
N GLY A 211 -7.30 19.87 -16.18
CA GLY A 211 -8.13 20.55 -17.15
C GLY A 211 -8.18 19.78 -18.46
N ASP A 212 -9.14 20.10 -19.30
CA ASP A 212 -9.42 19.39 -20.55
C ASP A 212 -8.42 19.83 -21.66
N ASN A 213 -7.10 19.75 -21.36
CA ASN A 213 -6.05 20.55 -21.99
C ASN A 213 -4.57 20.09 -21.78
N GLU A 214 -4.24 18.90 -21.27
CA GLU A 214 -2.86 18.60 -20.80
C GLU A 214 -2.37 17.15 -20.98
N HIS A 215 -1.05 16.98 -21.19
CA HIS A 215 -0.38 15.77 -21.74
C HIS A 215 1.04 15.62 -21.15
N PRO A 216 1.59 14.40 -20.93
CA PRO A 216 3.45 14.22 -20.41
C PRO A 216 4.53 15.00 -21.17
N SER A 217 4.20 15.79 -22.19
CA SER A 217 5.08 16.89 -22.66
C SER A 217 4.98 18.13 -21.77
N SER A 218 4.01 18.19 -20.85
CA SER A 218 3.92 19.22 -19.79
C SER A 218 4.83 18.92 -18.60
N ALA A 219 4.52 17.93 -17.74
CA ALA A 219 5.13 17.71 -16.41
C ALA A 219 6.64 18.14 -16.30
N PRO A 220 6.98 19.41 -15.89
CA PRO A 220 8.12 20.21 -16.44
C PRO A 220 9.52 20.14 -15.77
N THR A 221 10.05 21.15 -15.05
CA THR A 221 11.49 21.28 -14.65
C THR A 221 11.75 22.33 -13.52
N VAL A 222 12.26 21.95 -12.34
CA VAL A 222 12.34 22.78 -11.07
C VAL A 222 13.66 23.53 -10.77
N LYS A 223 13.63 24.53 -9.88
CA LYS A 223 14.77 25.06 -9.07
C LYS A 223 15.35 24.04 -8.10
N LEU A 224 16.02 23.01 -8.62
CA LEU A 224 16.72 21.99 -7.82
C LEU A 224 18.01 22.59 -7.23
N PRO A 225 18.29 22.50 -5.90
CA PRO A 225 19.54 22.95 -5.28
C PRO A 225 20.78 22.08 -5.59
N GLY A 226 20.92 21.57 -6.82
CA GLY A 226 22.06 20.82 -7.33
C GLY A 226 21.70 19.87 -8.48
N GLY A 227 22.56 18.88 -8.72
CA GLY A 227 22.40 17.83 -9.74
C GLY A 227 23.12 16.50 -9.45
N GLU A 228 23.71 16.36 -8.25
CA GLU A 228 24.12 15.10 -7.62
C GLU A 228 22.91 14.16 -7.44
N GLN A 229 23.05 12.84 -7.27
CA GLN A 229 21.96 11.91 -7.69
C GLN A 229 20.96 11.43 -6.60
N ALA A 230 19.96 10.58 -6.90
CA ALA A 230 18.75 10.39 -6.03
C ALA A 230 18.11 8.98 -5.91
N VAL A 231 17.69 8.60 -4.69
CA VAL A 231 16.62 7.63 -4.29
C VAL A 231 16.22 7.65 -2.80
N ALA A 232 14.97 7.92 -2.43
CA ALA A 232 14.32 7.55 -1.14
C ALA A 232 12.79 7.80 -1.19
N ILE A 233 12.10 7.20 -2.15
CA ILE A 233 10.73 7.53 -2.52
C ILE A 233 9.73 6.52 -1.95
N THR A 234 8.55 6.95 -1.51
CA THR A 234 7.90 6.31 -0.34
C THR A 234 6.36 6.20 -0.38
N ALA A 235 5.80 5.05 0.00
CA ALA A 235 4.34 4.85 0.11
C ALA A 235 3.64 5.89 0.99
N GLY A 236 2.34 6.12 0.75
CA GLY A 236 1.49 6.91 1.63
C GLY A 236 0.51 7.86 0.96
N GLN A 237 -0.14 8.66 1.81
CA GLN A 237 -0.96 9.82 1.43
C GLN A 237 -0.27 11.17 1.76
N ALA A 238 0.95 11.15 2.31
CA ALA A 238 1.38 12.25 3.21
C ALA A 238 2.91 12.47 3.38
N HIS A 239 3.76 12.21 2.35
CA HIS A 239 5.23 12.41 2.35
C HIS A 239 5.69 12.80 0.94
N THR A 240 6.99 12.80 0.59
CA THR A 240 7.41 12.63 -0.81
C THR A 240 8.86 13.02 -1.11
N CYS A 241 9.11 14.21 -1.66
CA CYS A 241 10.37 14.98 -1.73
C CYS A 241 11.27 14.92 -2.98
N ALA A 242 12.33 15.74 -3.11
CA ALA A 242 13.27 15.62 -4.24
C ALA A 242 14.69 16.24 -4.04
N ILE A 243 15.78 15.45 -3.89
CA ILE A 243 17.18 15.95 -3.87
C ILE A 243 18.27 15.00 -4.48
N LEU A 244 19.38 14.76 -3.76
CA LEU A 244 20.79 14.74 -4.18
C LEU A 244 21.72 13.97 -3.17
N ASP A 245 22.89 13.44 -3.60
CA ASP A 245 24.20 13.14 -2.92
C ASP A 245 24.45 11.98 -1.86
N THR A 246 25.03 12.20 -0.65
CA THR A 246 26.00 11.25 0.01
C THR A 246 25.72 10.60 1.40
N GLY A 247 25.14 11.24 2.43
CA GLY A 247 24.78 10.62 3.73
C GLY A 247 23.29 10.73 4.19
N GLY A 248 23.09 11.14 5.46
CA GLY A 248 21.95 11.88 6.05
C GLY A 248 20.51 11.35 5.97
N LEU A 249 19.54 12.11 6.53
CA LEU A 249 18.09 11.81 6.56
C LEU A 249 17.19 13.02 6.85
N THR A 250 16.14 13.20 6.04
CA THR A 250 14.95 14.07 6.24
C THR A 250 13.96 13.92 5.08
N CYS A 251 12.64 14.01 5.28
CA CYS A 251 11.67 14.28 4.20
C CYS A 251 10.29 14.80 4.67
N TRP A 252 9.72 15.67 3.83
CA TRP A 252 8.55 16.54 3.94
C TRP A 252 7.32 16.04 3.15
N GLY A 253 6.26 16.85 3.09
CA GLY A 253 5.04 16.62 2.31
C GLY A 253 3.74 16.66 3.11
N ARG A 254 2.62 16.73 2.38
CA ARG A 254 1.18 16.75 2.77
C ARG A 254 0.82 16.12 4.12
N GLY A 255 -0.13 16.74 4.83
CA GLY A 255 -0.85 16.16 5.96
C GLY A 255 -1.38 17.20 6.94
N SER A 256 -2.70 17.38 7.00
CA SER A 256 -3.40 18.41 7.78
C SER A 256 -3.59 18.04 9.26
N ASP A 257 -4.30 18.91 10.01
CA ASP A 257 -4.57 18.86 11.46
C ASP A 257 -3.34 18.69 12.39
N LEU A 258 -2.65 17.54 12.42
CA LEU A 258 -1.26 17.38 12.90
C LEU A 258 -0.60 16.08 12.40
N GLN A 259 -1.03 15.56 11.24
CA GLN A 259 -0.88 14.16 10.78
C GLN A 259 0.54 13.52 10.76
N LEU A 260 1.62 14.29 10.90
CA LEU A 260 3.02 13.85 10.78
C LEU A 260 3.89 14.20 12.01
N GLY A 261 3.29 14.82 13.04
CA GLY A 261 3.86 15.04 14.37
C GLY A 261 4.91 16.15 14.55
N TYR A 262 4.63 17.00 15.55
CA TYR A 262 5.28 18.26 15.98
C TYR A 262 6.37 18.79 15.04
N GLY A 263 6.09 19.10 13.77
CA GLY A 263 4.77 19.20 13.16
C GLY A 263 4.20 20.61 13.25
N ASN A 264 3.28 20.95 12.34
CA ASN A 264 2.47 22.19 12.29
C ASN A 264 1.35 22.18 11.21
N ALA A 265 1.05 21.02 10.58
CA ALA A 265 -0.07 20.74 9.67
C ALA A 265 -0.26 21.49 8.33
N GLN A 266 0.45 22.58 8.01
CA GLN A 266 0.19 23.40 6.82
C GLN A 266 0.97 22.94 5.57
N ASN A 267 0.27 22.45 4.53
CA ASN A 267 0.86 21.91 3.27
C ASN A 267 1.70 22.93 2.43
N ILE A 268 1.13 24.14 2.16
CA ILE A 268 1.69 25.46 1.68
C ILE A 268 2.51 25.57 0.34
N GLY A 269 3.22 26.71 0.13
CA GLY A 269 3.87 27.13 -1.14
C GLY A 269 4.85 28.33 -1.00
N ASP A 270 4.79 29.32 -1.91
CA ASP A 270 5.57 30.61 -2.01
C ASP A 270 7.12 30.62 -2.29
N ASP A 271 8.05 31.14 -1.46
CA ASP A 271 9.53 31.03 -1.69
C ASP A 271 10.46 31.40 -0.48
N GLU A 272 10.33 30.73 0.68
CA GLU A 272 11.26 30.84 1.84
C GLU A 272 12.54 29.97 1.66
N HIS A 273 13.63 30.24 2.40
CA HIS A 273 14.94 29.55 2.26
C HIS A 273 15.45 28.97 3.61
N PRO A 274 15.01 27.76 4.03
CA PRO A 274 15.21 27.24 5.41
C PRO A 274 16.54 26.51 5.71
N GLY A 275 16.63 25.93 6.92
CA GLY A 275 17.86 25.44 7.57
C GLY A 275 18.44 24.08 7.11
N LEU A 276 19.75 23.89 7.37
CA LEU A 276 20.62 22.87 6.77
C LEU A 276 20.70 21.52 7.55
N VAL A 277 19.56 21.09 8.12
CA VAL A 277 19.24 19.72 8.59
C VAL A 277 20.00 19.20 9.84
N GLY A 278 19.26 18.51 10.71
CA GLY A 278 19.78 17.60 11.75
C GLY A 278 18.72 16.59 12.21
N LEU A 279 19.01 15.28 12.15
CA LEU A 279 18.06 14.18 12.45
C LEU A 279 18.79 12.92 12.95
N GLY A 280 18.02 11.84 13.13
CA GLY A 280 18.35 10.64 13.90
C GLY A 280 19.52 9.75 13.47
N ARG A 281 20.42 10.19 12.57
CA ARG A 281 21.35 9.38 11.73
C ARG A 281 20.65 8.96 10.39
N PRO A 282 21.32 8.33 9.38
CA PRO A 282 20.90 8.43 7.96
C PRO A 282 19.79 7.48 7.46
N ALA A 283 19.40 7.69 6.20
CA ALA A 283 18.09 7.34 5.63
C ALA A 283 17.92 5.92 5.06
N ILE A 284 18.62 4.87 5.54
CA ILE A 284 18.80 3.70 4.66
C ILE A 284 17.51 2.87 4.43
N ALA A 285 16.60 2.72 5.40
CA ALA A 285 15.22 2.26 5.17
C ALA A 285 14.23 2.66 6.28
N VAL A 286 12.97 2.99 5.95
CA VAL A 286 11.91 3.42 6.88
C VAL A 286 10.55 3.24 6.20
N THR A 287 9.44 2.99 6.90
CA THR A 287 8.13 2.97 6.21
C THR A 287 6.95 3.38 7.09
N ALA A 288 5.86 3.76 6.41
CA ALA A 288 4.83 4.69 6.84
C ALA A 288 3.79 4.88 5.72
N GLY A 289 2.65 5.55 5.99
CA GLY A 289 1.51 5.55 5.06
C GLY A 289 0.57 6.77 5.07
N TYR A 290 -0.61 6.65 5.68
CA TYR A 290 -1.64 7.73 5.74
C TYR A 290 -1.26 8.78 6.79
N ARG A 291 -0.99 8.26 7.99
CA ARG A 291 -0.43 8.92 9.18
C ARG A 291 0.67 8.03 9.81
N HIS A 292 0.77 6.75 9.42
CA HIS A 292 1.47 5.72 10.19
C HIS A 292 3.00 5.77 10.04
N THR A 293 3.74 5.08 10.91
CA THR A 293 5.15 4.70 10.71
C THR A 293 5.48 3.38 11.40
N CYS A 294 6.49 2.63 10.96
CA CYS A 294 7.43 2.01 11.89
C CYS A 294 8.86 2.38 11.47
N ALA A 295 9.65 2.81 12.45
CA ALA A 295 10.89 3.55 12.25
C ALA A 295 12.04 2.95 13.03
N VAL A 296 13.25 3.34 12.62
CA VAL A 296 14.51 2.74 13.00
C VAL A 296 15.57 3.82 13.09
N LEU A 297 16.62 3.61 13.87
CA LEU A 297 17.89 4.31 13.85
C LEU A 297 18.95 3.31 14.34
N ALA A 298 19.63 3.59 15.46
CA ALA A 298 20.57 2.71 16.19
C ALA A 298 20.43 2.95 17.71
N ASN A 299 20.91 2.04 18.57
CA ASN A 299 20.55 1.84 19.99
C ASN A 299 19.04 1.53 20.21
N GLY A 300 18.70 0.64 21.15
CA GLY A 300 17.55 -0.30 21.07
C GLY A 300 16.09 0.23 21.11
N GLU A 301 15.85 1.53 20.96
CA GLU A 301 14.57 2.18 21.26
C GLU A 301 13.59 2.28 20.06
N THR A 302 13.25 1.15 19.45
CA THR A 302 12.45 1.01 18.20
C THR A 302 10.96 1.44 18.34
N ARG A 303 10.39 2.22 17.39
CA ARG A 303 9.04 2.86 17.55
C ARG A 303 8.16 2.93 16.29
N CYS A 304 6.85 3.15 16.46
CA CYS A 304 5.85 3.23 15.38
C CYS A 304 4.87 4.43 15.48
N TRP A 305 4.60 5.09 14.34
CA TRP A 305 3.83 6.33 14.07
C TRP A 305 2.34 6.25 13.74
N GLY A 306 1.59 7.36 13.83
CA GLY A 306 0.15 7.51 13.56
C GLY A 306 -0.57 8.56 14.43
N SER A 307 -1.89 8.38 14.63
CA SER A 307 -2.73 9.13 15.60
C SER A 307 -3.58 8.26 16.59
N GLY A 308 -4.75 8.69 17.13
CA GLY A 308 -5.49 8.13 18.31
C GLY A 308 -6.79 7.30 18.11
N ALA A 309 -7.49 6.98 19.22
CA ALA A 309 -8.86 6.39 19.36
C ALA A 309 -9.14 4.96 18.81
N ASN A 310 -8.83 3.89 19.57
CA ASN A 310 -9.17 2.44 19.35
C ASN A 310 -8.48 1.64 18.20
N GLY A 311 -7.49 0.76 18.46
CA GLY A 311 -6.78 -0.06 17.41
C GLY A 311 -5.23 -0.18 17.38
N ARG A 312 -4.44 0.92 17.31
CA ARG A 312 -2.96 0.96 17.36
C ARG A 312 -2.24 2.28 17.86
N LEU A 313 -2.48 2.84 19.07
CA LEU A 313 -1.72 3.92 19.82
C LEU A 313 -1.54 3.67 21.33
N GLY A 314 -2.62 3.62 22.11
CA GLY A 314 -2.67 3.09 23.48
C GLY A 314 -2.04 3.95 24.59
N LEU A 315 -2.87 4.72 25.31
CA LEU A 315 -2.80 4.93 26.78
C LEU A 315 -3.92 5.90 27.26
N ALA A 316 -3.74 6.56 28.42
CA ALA A 316 -4.83 6.97 29.33
C ALA A 316 -5.24 8.46 29.36
N ASN A 317 -4.67 9.35 28.54
CA ASN A 317 -5.09 10.75 28.41
C ASN A 317 -4.84 11.31 26.98
N THR A 318 -4.69 12.63 26.78
CA THR A 318 -4.53 13.21 25.43
C THR A 318 -3.62 14.44 25.43
N ASN A 319 -2.40 14.34 24.89
CA ASN A 319 -1.44 15.47 24.84
C ASN A 319 -0.67 15.59 23.50
N ASP A 320 0.20 16.60 23.36
CA ASP A 320 0.55 17.29 22.09
C ASP A 320 1.93 17.02 21.43
N VAL A 321 2.41 15.76 21.46
CA VAL A 321 3.42 15.10 20.59
C VAL A 321 4.92 15.00 21.04
N HIS A 322 5.24 14.02 21.90
CA HIS A 322 6.52 13.30 22.15
C HIS A 322 6.29 12.06 23.06
N SER A 323 7.34 11.25 23.30
CA SER A 323 7.52 10.54 24.59
C SER A 323 9.00 10.25 24.85
N ALA A 324 9.48 10.64 26.05
CA ALA A 324 10.90 10.64 26.43
C ALA A 324 11.20 11.04 27.90
N THR A 325 10.20 11.24 28.77
CA THR A 325 10.37 11.99 30.02
C THR A 325 10.67 11.17 31.28
N SER A 326 10.03 10.01 31.51
CA SER A 326 9.87 9.46 32.88
C SER A 326 10.64 8.18 33.25
N VAL A 327 10.50 7.06 32.53
CA VAL A 327 10.90 5.70 33.00
C VAL A 327 11.48 4.80 31.88
N PRO A 328 12.09 3.63 32.17
CA PRO A 328 12.41 2.64 31.15
C PRO A 328 11.15 2.10 30.44
N PRO A 329 11.20 1.82 29.12
CA PRO A 329 9.52 1.59 28.10
C PRO A 329 8.68 0.33 28.35
N VAL A 330 7.72 0.09 27.46
CA VAL A 330 6.69 -0.96 27.61
C VAL A 330 7.18 -2.38 27.26
N SER A 331 8.22 -2.87 27.95
CA SER A 331 8.59 -4.30 28.09
C SER A 331 8.49 -5.18 26.83
N LEU A 332 9.42 -5.02 25.87
CA LEU A 332 9.54 -5.88 24.67
C LEU A 332 11.02 -6.18 24.34
N GLY A 333 11.36 -7.05 23.39
CA GLY A 333 10.46 -7.86 22.55
C GLY A 333 11.13 -8.78 21.53
N LYS A 334 10.87 -8.51 20.23
CA LYS A 334 11.05 -9.39 19.05
C LYS A 334 11.22 -8.58 17.72
N GLU A 335 11.92 -9.08 16.67
CA GLU A 335 12.62 -8.29 15.58
C GLU A 335 11.97 -8.21 14.18
N VAL A 336 12.12 -7.06 13.50
CA VAL A 336 11.31 -6.47 12.39
C VAL A 336 11.96 -6.55 10.98
N VAL A 337 11.11 -6.74 9.95
CA VAL A 337 11.47 -6.70 8.50
C VAL A 337 10.44 -5.94 7.62
N ALA A 338 9.26 -5.56 8.15
CA ALA A 338 8.18 -4.82 7.48
C ALA A 338 7.22 -4.13 8.50
N VAL A 339 6.08 -3.57 8.06
CA VAL A 339 4.95 -3.16 8.95
C VAL A 339 3.61 -3.30 8.24
N SER A 340 2.62 -3.83 8.95
CA SER A 340 1.24 -3.98 8.49
C SER A 340 0.51 -2.65 8.50
N ALA A 341 -0.13 -2.28 7.38
CA ALA A 341 -0.88 -1.04 7.26
C ALA A 341 -1.96 -1.08 6.14
N GLY A 342 -3.21 -1.29 6.54
CA GLY A 342 -4.41 -1.24 5.69
C GLY A 342 -5.23 0.01 5.96
N THR A 343 -6.52 -0.13 6.30
CA THR A 343 -7.34 0.97 6.85
C THR A 343 -7.62 0.79 8.35
N PHE A 344 -8.70 0.14 8.79
CA PHE A 344 -9.21 0.28 10.17
C PHE A 344 -9.49 -1.02 10.97
N HIS A 345 -8.43 -1.81 11.19
CA HIS A 345 -8.19 -2.67 12.36
C HIS A 345 -6.67 -2.91 12.47
N THR A 346 -6.16 -4.00 13.08
CA THR A 346 -4.88 -4.57 12.61
C THR A 346 -4.73 -6.08 12.75
N CYS A 347 -3.92 -6.71 11.88
CA CYS A 347 -3.06 -7.84 12.25
C CYS A 347 -1.70 -7.81 11.51
N ALA A 348 -0.66 -8.44 12.07
CA ALA A 348 0.74 -8.35 11.59
C ALA A 348 1.56 -9.65 11.79
N ARG A 349 2.35 -10.05 10.78
CA ARG A 349 3.23 -11.24 10.68
C ARG A 349 4.55 -11.13 11.46
N LEU A 350 5.10 -12.26 11.87
CA LEU A 350 6.35 -12.51 12.57
C LEU A 350 7.18 -13.61 11.81
N ALA A 351 8.24 -14.25 12.34
CA ALA A 351 8.74 -15.49 11.68
C ALA A 351 9.25 -16.67 12.53
N ASP A 352 9.47 -16.58 13.86
CA ASP A 352 9.22 -17.76 14.70
C ASP A 352 7.70 -17.91 14.91
N GLY A 353 7.03 -18.32 13.84
CA GLY A 353 5.63 -18.79 13.77
C GLY A 353 4.52 -17.75 13.53
N ASN A 354 4.71 -16.47 13.89
CA ASN A 354 3.51 -15.79 14.43
C ASN A 354 2.78 -14.77 13.53
N ILE A 355 1.54 -14.49 13.92
CA ILE A 355 0.72 -13.32 13.55
C ILE A 355 0.14 -12.71 14.85
N ARG A 356 -0.03 -11.39 14.96
CA ARG A 356 -0.65 -10.72 16.14
C ARG A 356 -1.62 -9.62 15.73
N CYS A 357 -2.80 -9.56 16.35
CA CYS A 357 -3.94 -8.72 15.92
C CYS A 357 -4.50 -7.79 17.02
N TRP A 358 -5.26 -6.76 16.63
CA TRP A 358 -5.77 -5.70 17.52
C TRP A 358 -7.23 -5.30 17.23
N GLY A 359 -8.00 -5.08 18.31
CA GLY A 359 -9.43 -4.77 18.32
C GLY A 359 -9.73 -3.27 18.40
N LEU A 360 -11.01 -2.87 18.41
CA LEU A 360 -11.41 -1.51 18.03
C LEU A 360 -12.48 -0.81 18.90
N GLY A 361 -12.72 -1.26 20.13
CA GLY A 361 -13.44 -0.46 21.13
C GLY A 361 -14.97 -0.42 21.07
N SER A 362 -15.66 -1.33 20.40
CA SER A 362 -17.12 -1.48 20.59
C SER A 362 -17.70 -2.90 20.33
N GLY A 363 -16.90 -3.95 20.45
CA GLY A 363 -17.33 -5.34 20.16
C GLY A 363 -17.67 -5.61 18.68
N GLY A 364 -18.42 -6.67 18.38
CA GLY A 364 -18.81 -7.03 17.01
C GLY A 364 -17.74 -7.77 16.22
N LEU A 365 -18.19 -8.61 15.27
CA LEU A 365 -17.37 -9.27 14.23
C LEU A 365 -16.27 -10.17 14.84
N LEU A 366 -16.52 -10.73 16.02
CA LEU A 366 -15.50 -10.71 17.07
C LEU A 366 -14.55 -11.93 17.04
N GLY A 367 -14.73 -12.90 17.92
CA GLY A 367 -13.88 -14.08 18.09
C GLY A 367 -13.30 -14.13 19.50
N SER A 368 -14.15 -14.10 20.52
CA SER A 368 -13.71 -14.21 21.92
C SER A 368 -14.77 -14.80 22.86
N GLY A 369 -16.05 -14.47 22.68
CA GLY A 369 -17.13 -14.80 23.63
C GLY A 369 -16.95 -14.19 25.04
N ASN A 370 -16.08 -13.19 25.20
CA ASN A 370 -15.77 -12.56 26.49
C ASN A 370 -15.42 -11.07 26.36
N THR A 371 -14.95 -10.44 27.45
CA THR A 371 -14.77 -8.97 27.54
C THR A 371 -13.28 -8.56 27.50
N GLY A 372 -12.65 -8.72 26.33
CA GLY A 372 -11.31 -8.20 26.05
C GLY A 372 -11.28 -6.66 25.89
N SER A 373 -11.27 -5.92 27.00
CA SER A 373 -10.95 -4.48 27.01
C SER A 373 -9.43 -4.24 26.98
N ILE A 374 -8.87 -3.29 26.24
CA ILE A 374 -9.43 -2.29 25.29
C ILE A 374 -10.40 -1.27 25.94
N GLY A 375 -9.89 -0.07 26.20
CA GLY A 375 -10.54 1.02 26.94
C GLY A 375 -9.83 2.36 26.70
N ASP A 376 -8.64 2.50 27.30
CA ASP A 376 -7.73 3.66 27.16
C ASP A 376 -6.26 3.21 27.41
N ASP A 377 -5.72 2.37 26.51
CA ASP A 377 -4.74 1.35 26.93
C ASP A 377 -3.65 0.88 25.95
N GLU A 378 -3.85 -0.11 25.06
CA GLU A 378 -2.99 -1.31 25.16
C GLU A 378 -1.58 -1.34 24.53
N HIS A 379 -0.76 -0.32 24.79
CA HIS A 379 0.60 -0.43 25.33
C HIS A 379 1.32 -1.82 25.31
N PRO A 380 1.79 -2.36 24.17
CA PRO A 380 2.00 -3.80 24.10
C PRO A 380 3.26 -4.36 24.75
N SER A 381 3.09 -5.55 25.32
CA SER A 381 4.10 -6.61 25.47
C SER A 381 3.52 -7.94 24.95
N ALA A 382 2.39 -8.41 25.50
CA ALA A 382 1.55 -9.41 24.87
C ALA A 382 0.05 -9.36 25.25
N VAL A 383 -0.80 -9.37 24.22
CA VAL A 383 -1.88 -10.37 24.09
C VAL A 383 -1.30 -11.49 23.18
N PRO A 384 -1.47 -12.81 23.51
CA PRO A 384 -0.51 -13.89 23.21
C PRO A 384 0.09 -14.00 21.77
N PRO A 385 -0.22 -14.98 20.88
CA PRO A 385 0.29 -14.94 19.48
C PRO A 385 -0.68 -15.44 18.37
N VAL A 386 -1.99 -15.18 18.45
CA VAL A 386 -3.06 -15.68 17.54
C VAL A 386 -3.27 -17.20 17.48
N GLN A 387 -4.43 -17.65 16.98
CA GLN A 387 -4.77 -19.05 16.71
C GLN A 387 -4.00 -19.64 15.51
N LEU A 388 -2.71 -19.93 15.72
CA LEU A 388 -1.81 -20.59 14.77
C LEU A 388 -2.14 -22.09 14.62
N GLY A 389 -1.78 -22.90 15.62
CA GLY A 389 -2.08 -24.34 15.70
C GLY A 389 -1.16 -25.28 14.90
N VAL A 390 -0.61 -24.84 13.76
CA VAL A 390 0.30 -25.63 12.91
C VAL A 390 1.57 -24.85 12.53
N SER A 391 2.46 -25.44 11.73
CA SER A 391 3.78 -24.92 11.32
C SER A 391 4.27 -25.64 10.05
N PRO A 392 5.33 -25.22 9.29
CA PRO A 392 6.41 -24.24 9.55
C PRO A 392 6.06 -22.79 9.95
N TYR A 393 6.27 -21.77 9.10
CA TYR A 393 6.31 -20.37 9.56
C TYR A 393 6.09 -19.31 8.46
N PRO A 394 5.87 -18.03 8.84
CA PRO A 394 5.47 -16.96 7.93
C PRO A 394 6.54 -16.39 6.99
N VAL A 395 6.11 -15.79 5.88
CA VAL A 395 7.00 -14.99 4.99
C VAL A 395 6.52 -13.57 4.65
N THR A 396 5.25 -13.17 4.88
CA THR A 396 4.71 -11.80 4.65
C THR A 396 3.33 -11.64 5.36
N VAL A 397 2.75 -10.44 5.55
CA VAL A 397 1.34 -10.28 6.05
C VAL A 397 0.35 -9.70 5.05
N THR A 398 -0.89 -10.22 5.15
CA THR A 398 -2.13 -9.60 4.70
C THR A 398 -3.19 -9.81 5.78
N SER A 399 -4.25 -9.03 5.70
CA SER A 399 -5.55 -9.18 6.36
C SER A 399 -6.60 -8.50 5.48
N GLY A 400 -7.84 -8.97 5.50
CA GLY A 400 -8.91 -8.44 4.66
C GLY A 400 -9.53 -7.11 5.14
N GLU A 401 -10.71 -6.79 4.61
CA GLU A 401 -11.71 -6.04 5.37
C GLU A 401 -12.49 -6.91 6.36
N SER A 402 -12.30 -8.23 6.38
CA SER A 402 -13.12 -9.06 7.26
C SER A 402 -12.49 -10.40 7.61
N HIS A 403 -13.33 -11.21 8.26
CA HIS A 403 -13.20 -12.60 8.60
C HIS A 403 -11.92 -13.00 9.37
N SER A 404 -11.58 -14.29 9.56
CA SER A 404 -10.24 -14.68 10.08
C SER A 404 -9.62 -16.03 9.60
N CYS A 405 -9.31 -16.24 8.30
CA CYS A 405 -8.52 -17.40 7.85
C CYS A 405 -7.06 -17.18 8.31
N ALA A 406 -6.72 -17.60 9.52
CA ALA A 406 -5.34 -17.73 10.00
C ALA A 406 -4.59 -18.77 9.14
N LEU A 407 -3.47 -18.37 8.52
CA LEU A 407 -3.01 -18.98 7.26
C LEU A 407 -1.53 -19.34 7.26
N ILE A 408 -1.12 -20.62 7.25
CA ILE A 408 0.19 -21.09 7.77
C ILE A 408 1.13 -21.87 6.79
N SER A 409 2.34 -21.35 6.54
CA SER A 409 3.67 -22.00 6.30
C SER A 409 4.36 -22.37 4.93
N ASN A 410 3.72 -22.41 3.75
CA ASN A 410 4.15 -23.28 2.63
C ASN A 410 3.35 -23.21 1.30
N GLY A 411 2.02 -23.15 1.40
CA GLY A 411 1.29 -24.35 0.96
C GLY A 411 -0.12 -24.52 1.56
N ASP A 412 -0.42 -25.75 2.01
CA ASP A 412 -1.72 -26.43 1.90
C ASP A 412 -2.83 -25.99 2.88
N VAL A 413 -4.10 -26.25 2.49
CA VAL A 413 -5.27 -25.36 2.75
C VAL A 413 -6.59 -26.11 3.03
N LYS A 414 -7.45 -25.53 3.89
CA LYS A 414 -8.86 -25.91 4.20
C LYS A 414 -9.66 -24.81 4.95
N CYS A 415 -10.57 -24.02 4.33
CA CYS A 415 -11.30 -22.91 5.00
C CYS A 415 -12.84 -23.13 5.14
N TRP A 416 -13.61 -22.07 5.46
CA TRP A 416 -15.07 -22.06 5.64
C TRP A 416 -15.73 -20.69 5.38
N GLY A 417 -17.02 -20.51 5.71
CA GLY A 417 -17.93 -19.51 5.10
C GLY A 417 -18.42 -18.30 5.91
N PHE A 418 -19.40 -17.58 5.32
CA PHE A 418 -19.98 -16.29 5.74
C PHE A 418 -21.47 -16.13 5.32
N GLY A 419 -22.20 -15.18 5.93
CA GLY A 419 -23.66 -14.96 5.77
C GLY A 419 -24.22 -14.51 4.40
N GLY A 420 -25.06 -15.34 3.75
CA GLY A 420 -26.15 -14.94 2.81
C GLY A 420 -25.85 -14.54 1.35
N GLY A 421 -25.90 -15.49 0.39
CA GLY A 421 -25.89 -15.29 -1.10
C GLY A 421 -24.55 -14.86 -1.74
N GLY A 422 -24.06 -15.59 -2.76
CA GLY A 422 -22.89 -15.28 -3.60
C GLY A 422 -21.59 -14.84 -2.92
N ARG A 423 -21.16 -15.37 -1.76
CA ARG A 423 -20.83 -16.75 -1.33
C ARG A 423 -19.51 -17.30 -1.87
N LEU A 424 -19.13 -18.45 -1.30
CA LEU A 424 -18.17 -19.38 -1.88
C LEU A 424 -18.78 -20.00 -3.14
N GLY A 425 -18.06 -20.92 -3.80
CA GLY A 425 -18.72 -21.99 -4.57
C GLY A 425 -19.46 -22.97 -3.64
N TYR A 426 -20.41 -22.44 -2.85
CA TYR A 426 -21.33 -23.10 -1.93
C TYR A 426 -22.54 -22.16 -1.80
N ALA A 427 -23.65 -22.48 -2.47
CA ALA A 427 -24.91 -21.72 -2.46
C ALA A 427 -25.71 -21.78 -1.13
N ASN A 428 -25.03 -21.97 0.00
CA ASN A 428 -25.60 -22.03 1.36
C ASN A 428 -24.76 -21.14 2.30
N THR A 429 -25.30 -20.78 3.47
CA THR A 429 -25.26 -19.37 3.88
C THR A 429 -24.84 -19.03 5.32
N THR A 430 -24.25 -19.93 6.13
CA THR A 430 -23.66 -19.51 7.42
C THR A 430 -22.34 -18.78 7.29
N THR A 431 -22.10 -17.86 8.22
CA THR A 431 -20.77 -17.69 8.81
C THR A 431 -20.47 -18.83 9.77
N ILE A 432 -19.30 -19.49 9.62
CA ILE A 432 -19.00 -20.72 10.35
C ILE A 432 -18.25 -20.49 11.67
N GLY A 433 -18.55 -21.39 12.62
CA GLY A 433 -18.32 -21.29 14.05
C GLY A 433 -19.61 -21.51 14.86
N ASP A 434 -20.76 -21.55 14.19
CA ASP A 434 -22.11 -21.75 14.74
C ASP A 434 -22.33 -23.12 15.40
N ASN A 435 -21.85 -24.18 14.73
CA ASN A 435 -22.15 -25.58 15.06
C ASN A 435 -20.88 -26.43 15.19
N GLU A 436 -19.84 -26.07 14.43
CA GLU A 436 -18.64 -26.88 14.20
C GLU A 436 -17.33 -26.24 14.69
N ALA A 437 -17.37 -25.00 15.20
CA ALA A 437 -16.31 -24.40 16.03
C ALA A 437 -14.89 -24.30 15.38
N PRO A 438 -13.81 -23.96 16.10
CA PRO A 438 -11.89 -23.41 15.17
C PRO A 438 -11.00 -24.16 14.15
N ALA A 439 -11.18 -25.40 13.61
CA ALA A 439 -10.13 -26.00 12.75
C ALA A 439 -10.39 -27.25 11.85
N THR A 440 -10.75 -28.41 12.40
CA THR A 440 -9.99 -29.66 12.08
C THR A 440 -10.11 -30.33 10.71
N ALA A 441 -11.30 -30.43 10.11
CA ALA A 441 -11.83 -31.77 9.79
C ALA A 441 -11.23 -32.55 8.60
N GLY A 442 -10.35 -31.98 7.78
CA GLY A 442 -9.92 -32.63 6.53
C GLY A 442 -8.95 -31.82 5.65
N ALA A 443 -8.89 -32.22 4.37
CA ALA A 443 -8.08 -31.60 3.31
C ALA A 443 -8.76 -31.85 1.95
N VAL A 444 -8.39 -31.07 0.92
CA VAL A 444 -9.19 -30.90 -0.31
C VAL A 444 -8.31 -30.76 -1.58
N SER A 445 -8.89 -30.48 -2.75
CA SER A 445 -8.24 -30.57 -4.08
C SER A 445 -7.20 -29.48 -4.40
N LEU A 446 -7.41 -28.25 -3.95
CA LEU A 446 -6.47 -27.13 -4.01
C LEU A 446 -6.04 -26.75 -5.43
N GLY A 447 -4.73 -26.79 -5.71
CA GLY A 447 -4.11 -26.14 -6.85
C GLY A 447 -2.60 -25.94 -6.64
N GLY A 448 -2.07 -24.79 -7.06
CA GLY A 448 -0.63 -24.58 -7.20
C GLY A 448 0.14 -24.21 -5.94
N GLU A 449 1.41 -24.65 -5.93
CA GLU A 449 2.25 -24.80 -4.74
C GLU A 449 3.35 -23.73 -4.60
N ALA A 450 3.92 -23.61 -3.39
CA ALA A 450 5.27 -23.11 -3.10
C ALA A 450 5.62 -21.70 -3.63
N LYS A 451 4.60 -20.92 -3.98
CA LYS A 451 4.65 -19.50 -4.33
C LYS A 451 3.62 -18.74 -3.53
N SER A 452 3.55 -17.43 -3.71
CA SER A 452 2.84 -16.47 -2.89
C SER A 452 1.31 -16.59 -2.89
N ILE A 453 0.61 -16.34 -1.77
CA ILE A 453 -0.86 -16.38 -1.58
C ILE A 453 -1.48 -14.97 -1.51
N THR A 454 -2.78 -14.86 -1.19
CA THR A 454 -3.40 -13.73 -0.45
C THR A 454 -4.79 -14.11 0.07
N ALA A 455 -5.04 -13.83 1.35
CA ALA A 455 -6.39 -13.72 1.94
C ALA A 455 -6.81 -12.25 2.05
N GLY A 456 -8.10 -11.98 1.93
CA GLY A 456 -8.64 -10.66 1.59
C GLY A 456 -9.97 -10.30 2.22
N ALA A 457 -10.57 -9.21 1.73
CA ALA A 457 -11.86 -8.67 2.15
C ALA A 457 -13.08 -9.52 1.79
N ARG A 458 -12.90 -10.34 0.75
CA ARG A 458 -13.76 -11.33 0.09
C ARG A 458 -12.77 -11.99 -0.88
N HIS A 459 -13.03 -12.07 -2.19
CA HIS A 459 -11.98 -11.99 -3.23
C HIS A 459 -10.75 -12.95 -3.12
N THR A 460 -10.79 -14.02 -2.33
CA THR A 460 -9.65 -14.83 -1.83
C THR A 460 -9.52 -16.18 -2.53
N CYS A 461 -8.31 -16.50 -3.00
CA CYS A 461 -7.94 -17.85 -3.47
C CYS A 461 -6.43 -18.10 -3.27
N ALA A 462 -5.88 -19.21 -3.78
CA ALA A 462 -4.48 -19.62 -3.55
C ALA A 462 -3.65 -19.92 -4.85
N VAL A 463 -2.47 -20.55 -4.70
CA VAL A 463 -1.27 -20.54 -5.58
C VAL A 463 -1.33 -21.10 -7.04
N LEU A 464 -0.37 -20.75 -7.92
CA LEU A 464 0.70 -21.57 -8.55
C LEU A 464 2.04 -20.77 -8.70
N ALA A 465 3.18 -21.40 -9.06
CA ALA A 465 4.51 -20.78 -9.17
C ALA A 465 4.96 -20.35 -10.59
N ASN A 466 4.01 -20.17 -11.52
CA ASN A 466 4.25 -20.50 -12.93
C ASN A 466 3.58 -19.67 -14.06
N GLY A 467 2.25 -19.66 -14.20
CA GLY A 467 1.51 -19.32 -15.43
C GLY A 467 0.00 -19.64 -15.55
N ASP A 468 -0.65 -20.42 -14.66
CA ASP A 468 -2.06 -20.89 -14.84
C ASP A 468 -3.10 -20.23 -13.88
N VAL A 469 -4.19 -20.91 -13.44
CA VAL A 469 -5.38 -20.32 -12.77
C VAL A 469 -6.18 -21.28 -11.84
N ARG A 470 -6.82 -20.73 -10.77
CA ARG A 470 -8.03 -21.17 -9.98
C ARG A 470 -8.55 -19.95 -9.15
N CYS A 471 -9.83 -19.49 -9.24
CA CYS A 471 -10.46 -18.41 -8.40
C CYS A 471 -11.96 -18.14 -8.81
N TRP A 472 -12.76 -17.24 -8.18
CA TRP A 472 -14.20 -17.02 -8.57
C TRP A 472 -14.87 -15.61 -8.38
N GLY A 473 -16.01 -15.40 -9.06
CA GLY A 473 -17.15 -14.44 -8.92
C GLY A 473 -17.07 -12.92 -9.31
N VAL A 474 -18.27 -12.30 -9.49
CA VAL A 474 -18.71 -10.86 -9.60
C VAL A 474 -18.37 -10.02 -10.86
N GLY A 475 -17.85 -8.76 -10.82
CA GLY A 475 -18.02 -7.80 -11.95
C GLY A 475 -17.33 -6.41 -11.94
N VAL A 476 -17.93 -5.30 -11.45
CA VAL A 476 -17.57 -3.84 -11.63
C VAL A 476 -16.88 -3.42 -12.95
N GLN A 477 -15.87 -2.52 -12.98
CA GLN A 477 -15.16 -2.06 -14.20
C GLN A 477 -13.60 -2.12 -14.17
N GLY A 478 -12.96 -2.57 -15.26
CA GLY A 478 -11.51 -2.69 -15.47
C GLY A 478 -10.64 -3.89 -15.00
N ARG A 479 -11.08 -4.93 -14.25
CA ARG A 479 -10.18 -5.96 -13.60
C ARG A 479 -10.48 -7.49 -13.74
N LEU A 480 -11.71 -7.98 -13.95
CA LEU A 480 -12.35 -9.10 -13.20
C LEU A 480 -11.62 -10.45 -13.16
N GLY A 481 -11.36 -11.14 -14.27
CA GLY A 481 -11.96 -10.90 -15.58
C GLY A 481 -11.19 -11.47 -16.74
N LEU A 482 -11.92 -12.10 -17.66
CA LEU A 482 -11.50 -12.37 -19.03
C LEU A 482 -10.90 -11.10 -19.69
N ALA A 483 -11.25 -9.86 -19.31
CA ALA A 483 -12.51 -9.21 -19.73
C ALA A 483 -13.83 -9.61 -19.04
N ALA A 484 -14.99 -9.19 -19.57
CA ALA A 484 -15.78 -10.08 -20.44
C ALA A 484 -16.88 -9.33 -21.22
N THR A 485 -18.16 -9.19 -20.82
CA THR A 485 -18.91 -9.63 -19.62
C THR A 485 -19.33 -11.12 -19.63
N ASP A 486 -19.30 -11.77 -18.46
CA ASP A 486 -19.98 -13.06 -18.20
C ASP A 486 -21.04 -12.88 -17.08
N ASN A 487 -21.80 -13.94 -16.78
CA ASN A 487 -22.56 -14.08 -15.53
C ASN A 487 -22.16 -15.41 -14.88
N ILE A 488 -21.92 -15.41 -13.57
CA ILE A 488 -21.18 -16.46 -12.86
C ILE A 488 -21.55 -16.54 -11.35
N GLY A 489 -22.26 -17.61 -10.93
CA GLY A 489 -22.97 -17.75 -9.63
C GLY A 489 -22.24 -18.41 -8.42
N ASP A 490 -22.85 -19.47 -7.86
CA ASP A 490 -22.61 -19.98 -6.49
C ASP A 490 -22.18 -21.49 -6.38
N ASP A 491 -22.09 -22.30 -7.46
CA ASP A 491 -21.96 -23.79 -7.35
C ASP A 491 -20.55 -24.46 -7.20
N GLU A 492 -19.67 -24.48 -8.21
CA GLU A 492 -18.63 -25.54 -8.42
C GLU A 492 -17.45 -25.64 -7.42
N HIS A 493 -17.52 -24.95 -6.28
CA HIS A 493 -16.43 -24.77 -5.31
C HIS A 493 -15.26 -23.94 -5.93
N PRO A 494 -14.20 -23.58 -5.20
CA PRO A 494 -13.10 -22.75 -5.75
C PRO A 494 -12.08 -23.41 -6.71
N SER A 495 -12.53 -24.19 -7.70
CA SER A 495 -11.67 -24.85 -8.70
C SER A 495 -11.23 -23.94 -9.88
N SER A 496 -11.65 -22.68 -9.94
CA SER A 496 -12.74 -22.47 -10.89
C SER A 496 -12.45 -21.89 -12.29
N VAL A 497 -11.23 -21.83 -12.82
CA VAL A 497 -11.00 -21.19 -14.15
C VAL A 497 -9.70 -21.59 -14.86
N PRO A 498 -9.56 -21.44 -16.19
CA PRO A 498 -8.33 -21.66 -16.96
C PRO A 498 -7.68 -20.36 -17.52
N PRO A 499 -6.36 -20.33 -17.79
CA PRO A 499 -5.69 -19.18 -18.43
C PRO A 499 -6.02 -19.07 -19.94
N VAL A 500 -6.28 -17.90 -20.56
CA VAL A 500 -6.52 -16.51 -20.11
C VAL A 500 -5.37 -15.84 -19.31
N ASP A 501 -5.26 -14.50 -19.33
CA ASP A 501 -4.04 -13.96 -19.97
C ASP A 501 -3.25 -12.84 -19.29
N VAL A 502 -2.04 -13.19 -18.83
CA VAL A 502 -0.93 -12.24 -18.76
C VAL A 502 0.23 -12.56 -19.71
N GLY A 503 -0.04 -12.94 -20.95
CA GLY A 503 0.82 -12.95 -22.15
C GLY A 503 2.12 -13.78 -22.16
N GLN A 504 2.77 -13.95 -21.01
CA GLN A 504 3.98 -14.72 -20.72
C GLN A 504 3.86 -15.34 -19.30
N ARG A 505 4.90 -16.02 -18.78
CA ARG A 505 4.79 -17.08 -17.76
C ARG A 505 4.41 -16.63 -16.33
N ALA A 506 5.38 -16.31 -15.43
CA ALA A 506 5.29 -15.87 -14.00
C ALA A 506 6.14 -16.69 -12.99
N VAL A 507 6.46 -16.13 -11.81
CA VAL A 507 7.17 -16.80 -10.67
C VAL A 507 6.89 -16.32 -9.21
N ALA A 508 6.11 -15.27 -8.89
CA ALA A 508 5.83 -14.87 -7.48
C ALA A 508 4.62 -13.90 -7.29
N VAL A 509 4.31 -13.51 -6.04
CA VAL A 509 3.40 -12.38 -5.70
C VAL A 509 3.71 -11.70 -4.34
N THR A 510 3.46 -10.40 -4.26
CA THR A 510 2.61 -9.74 -3.22
C THR A 510 1.37 -9.23 -3.96
N ALA A 511 0.22 -8.90 -3.34
CA ALA A 511 -1.00 -8.66 -4.13
C ALA A 511 -2.08 -7.72 -3.53
N GLY A 512 -3.35 -7.86 -3.96
CA GLY A 512 -4.13 -6.70 -4.43
C GLY A 512 -5.10 -5.99 -3.48
N ASP A 513 -5.50 -4.81 -3.94
CA ASP A 513 -6.69 -4.04 -3.54
C ASP A 513 -7.69 -4.10 -4.70
N GLU A 514 -7.30 -3.52 -5.83
CA GLU A 514 -8.11 -3.42 -7.03
C GLU A 514 -7.25 -3.55 -8.30
N HIS A 515 -6.94 -2.43 -8.96
CA HIS A 515 -6.42 -2.44 -10.32
C HIS A 515 -5.01 -3.04 -10.43
N THR A 516 -4.85 -4.08 -11.23
CA THR A 516 -3.78 -5.07 -11.04
C THR A 516 -2.84 -5.22 -12.23
N CYS A 517 -1.54 -5.40 -11.95
CA CYS A 517 -0.50 -5.71 -12.93
C CYS A 517 0.35 -6.89 -12.42
N ALA A 518 1.66 -6.95 -12.73
CA ALA A 518 2.45 -8.19 -12.66
C ALA A 518 3.98 -7.92 -12.62
N LEU A 519 4.87 -8.90 -12.91
CA LEU A 519 6.30 -8.71 -13.27
C LEU A 519 6.88 -9.76 -14.26
N ILE A 520 7.60 -9.31 -15.31
CA ILE A 520 8.25 -10.17 -16.35
C ILE A 520 9.77 -10.15 -16.40
N ALA A 521 10.35 -11.03 -17.24
CA ALA A 521 11.77 -11.10 -17.57
C ALA A 521 12.15 -10.89 -19.07
N THR A 522 11.25 -10.34 -19.92
CA THR A 522 11.46 -10.22 -21.39
C THR A 522 11.07 -8.86 -22.03
N GLY A 523 10.89 -7.80 -21.25
CA GLY A 523 10.52 -6.47 -21.74
C GLY A 523 9.06 -6.29 -22.18
N GLY A 524 8.14 -6.09 -21.23
CA GLY A 524 6.76 -5.58 -21.40
C GLY A 524 6.13 -5.09 -20.08
N VAL A 525 4.98 -4.39 -20.11
CA VAL A 525 3.93 -4.23 -19.06
C VAL A 525 2.55 -3.98 -19.69
N ARG A 526 1.61 -4.92 -19.55
CA ARG A 526 0.19 -4.75 -19.92
C ARG A 526 -0.69 -4.86 -18.67
N CYS A 527 -1.75 -4.05 -18.53
CA CYS A 527 -2.78 -4.23 -17.51
C CYS A 527 -4.19 -4.03 -18.10
N TRP A 528 -5.15 -3.34 -17.48
CA TRP A 528 -6.51 -3.12 -18.04
C TRP A 528 -7.05 -1.71 -17.64
N GLY A 529 -8.35 -1.55 -17.38
CA GLY A 529 -8.95 -0.33 -16.81
C GLY A 529 -9.86 0.53 -17.68
N ASN A 530 -10.75 1.30 -17.03
CA ASN A 530 -11.72 2.22 -17.64
C ASN A 530 -11.50 3.71 -17.26
N GLY A 531 -12.50 4.58 -17.45
CA GLY A 531 -12.38 6.04 -17.35
C GLY A 531 -13.32 6.78 -16.38
N ALA A 532 -12.75 7.74 -15.67
CA ALA A 532 -13.37 9.01 -15.30
C ALA A 532 -12.25 10.07 -15.33
N MET A 533 -11.88 10.46 -16.56
CA MET A 533 -10.53 10.36 -17.12
C MET A 533 -9.93 8.95 -17.05
N GLY A 534 -9.23 8.45 -18.07
CA GLY A 534 -8.62 7.10 -18.05
C GLY A 534 -7.40 6.98 -17.12
N ARG A 535 -7.48 6.23 -16.00
CA ARG A 535 -6.24 5.90 -15.23
C ARG A 535 -5.35 4.90 -15.99
N LEU A 536 -5.89 4.39 -17.10
CA LEU A 536 -5.20 3.85 -18.26
C LEU A 536 -3.97 4.67 -18.70
N GLY A 537 -4.10 6.00 -18.72
CA GLY A 537 -3.29 6.89 -19.55
C GLY A 537 -4.09 7.35 -20.78
N TYR A 538 -4.24 6.58 -21.86
CA TYR A 538 -3.46 5.39 -22.25
C TYR A 538 -2.27 5.76 -23.18
N ALA A 539 -1.91 7.04 -23.24
CA ALA A 539 -2.18 7.80 -24.46
C ALA A 539 -3.63 7.53 -24.93
N ASN A 540 -4.49 8.49 -24.60
CA ASN A 540 -5.92 8.40 -24.85
C ASN A 540 -6.26 8.22 -26.34
N VAL A 541 -7.43 7.63 -26.61
CA VAL A 541 -8.09 7.62 -27.92
C VAL A 541 -9.53 8.12 -27.74
N GLY A 542 -9.73 9.40 -27.40
CA GLY A 542 -11.07 9.95 -27.12
C GLY A 542 -11.08 11.37 -26.55
N TRP A 543 -11.10 12.40 -27.42
CA TRP A 543 -11.21 13.81 -26.98
C TRP A 543 -12.61 14.18 -26.45
N VAL A 544 -13.61 13.32 -26.67
CA VAL A 544 -14.65 13.02 -25.67
C VAL A 544 -14.36 11.61 -25.16
N GLU A 545 -14.42 11.37 -23.85
CA GLU A 545 -13.98 10.10 -23.24
C GLU A 545 -14.59 8.88 -23.96
N ARG A 546 -13.74 7.89 -24.24
CA ARG A 546 -14.09 6.67 -24.98
C ARG A 546 -13.51 5.43 -24.28
N THR A 547 -14.31 4.38 -24.21
CA THR A 547 -14.01 3.14 -23.49
C THR A 547 -12.78 2.42 -24.04
N VAL A 548 -11.99 1.84 -23.14
CA VAL A 548 -10.83 0.94 -23.42
C VAL A 548 -10.86 -0.17 -22.34
N GLY A 549 -12.07 -0.59 -21.95
CA GLY A 549 -12.45 -0.49 -20.54
C GLY A 549 -12.47 -1.78 -19.74
N ASP A 550 -13.06 -2.85 -20.29
CA ASP A 550 -13.92 -3.74 -19.50
C ASP A 550 -14.08 -5.16 -20.07
N ASP A 551 -13.35 -5.45 -21.14
CA ASP A 551 -13.88 -6.28 -22.22
C ASP A 551 -12.77 -6.84 -23.15
N GLU A 552 -13.15 -7.73 -24.09
CA GLU A 552 -12.26 -8.51 -24.97
C GLU A 552 -11.17 -9.38 -24.28
N HIS A 553 -9.91 -8.93 -24.21
CA HIS A 553 -8.78 -9.81 -23.84
C HIS A 553 -7.47 -9.07 -23.39
N PRO A 554 -7.50 -8.17 -22.38
CA PRO A 554 -6.52 -7.10 -22.05
C PRO A 554 -4.99 -7.24 -22.29
N ARG A 555 -4.38 -8.44 -22.33
CA ARG A 555 -3.13 -8.72 -23.08
C ARG A 555 -3.04 -7.93 -24.37
N THR A 556 -4.16 -7.76 -25.06
CA THR A 556 -4.26 -7.18 -26.39
C THR A 556 -3.72 -5.75 -26.51
N ALA A 557 -4.17 -4.75 -25.73
CA ALA A 557 -3.79 -3.33 -25.93
C ALA A 557 -2.30 -2.96 -25.74
N GLY A 558 -1.42 -3.91 -25.40
CA GLY A 558 0.02 -3.67 -25.50
C GLY A 558 0.73 -3.21 -24.24
N ASP A 559 2.06 -3.21 -24.33
CA ASP A 559 2.91 -2.75 -23.24
C ASP A 559 2.84 -1.22 -23.19
N VAL A 560 2.46 -0.62 -22.06
CA VAL A 560 1.90 0.75 -21.97
C VAL A 560 2.93 1.90 -22.11
N ASP A 561 3.85 1.75 -23.07
CA ASP A 561 5.06 2.52 -23.45
C ASP A 561 5.73 3.48 -22.43
N ILE A 562 7.05 3.28 -22.30
CA ILE A 562 7.98 4.04 -21.45
C ILE A 562 9.37 4.16 -22.08
N SER A 563 9.49 3.79 -23.35
CA SER A 563 10.72 3.94 -24.09
C SER A 563 10.87 5.42 -24.43
N ALA A 564 12.07 5.98 -24.31
CA ALA A 564 12.36 7.30 -24.87
C ALA A 564 12.80 7.14 -26.33
N ASP A 565 12.09 7.80 -27.25
CA ASP A 565 12.45 8.07 -28.65
C ASP A 565 13.28 6.98 -29.36
N GLY A 566 12.73 5.77 -29.43
CA GLY A 566 13.28 4.67 -30.23
C GLY A 566 14.30 3.74 -29.54
N LEU A 567 14.58 3.94 -28.25
CA LEU A 567 15.36 2.99 -27.44
C LEU A 567 14.43 2.08 -26.62
N THR A 568 14.40 0.78 -26.88
CA THR A 568 13.63 -0.19 -26.07
C THR A 568 14.20 -0.29 -24.66
N GLU A 569 13.62 0.45 -23.72
CA GLU A 569 14.07 0.50 -22.34
C GLU A 569 13.35 -0.54 -21.46
N GLN A 570 14.12 -1.28 -20.65
CA GLN A 570 13.62 -2.35 -19.79
C GLN A 570 13.80 -2.07 -18.30
N ALA A 571 12.71 -2.17 -17.54
CA ALA A 571 12.62 -1.96 -16.11
C ALA A 571 13.08 -3.17 -15.33
N LYS A 572 13.01 -3.03 -14.01
CA LYS A 572 13.65 -3.98 -13.12
C LYS A 572 12.76 -4.54 -12.01
N ALA A 573 11.76 -3.87 -11.41
CA ALA A 573 10.98 -4.55 -10.36
C ALA A 573 9.58 -4.07 -9.89
N ILE A 574 9.08 -4.90 -8.96
CA ILE A 574 8.09 -4.61 -7.93
C ILE A 574 8.72 -4.86 -6.54
N THR A 575 8.22 -4.19 -5.51
CA THR A 575 8.49 -4.43 -4.06
C THR A 575 7.65 -3.41 -3.30
N ALA A 576 6.49 -3.80 -2.77
CA ALA A 576 5.29 -3.07 -3.20
C ALA A 576 4.22 -2.70 -2.14
N GLY A 577 3.47 -1.63 -2.39
CA GLY A 577 2.30 -1.10 -1.66
C GLY A 577 1.20 -0.56 -2.61
N PRO A 578 0.40 0.47 -2.24
CA PRO A 578 -0.82 0.83 -2.97
C PRO A 578 -0.64 1.40 -4.41
N SER A 579 -1.77 1.53 -5.12
CA SER A 579 -2.11 2.40 -6.27
C SER A 579 -1.20 2.63 -7.49
N HIS A 580 0.14 2.51 -7.46
CA HIS A 580 0.95 2.88 -8.63
C HIS A 580 2.40 2.39 -8.64
N THR A 581 3.06 2.61 -9.77
CA THR A 581 4.38 2.10 -10.13
C THR A 581 5.53 3.13 -10.10
N CYS A 582 6.14 3.55 -8.96
CA CYS A 582 7.38 4.39 -8.93
C CYS A 582 8.68 3.57 -8.51
N ALA A 583 9.94 3.89 -8.96
CA ALA A 583 11.22 3.18 -8.62
C ALA A 583 12.57 3.42 -9.45
N ILE A 584 13.15 2.44 -10.21
CA ILE A 584 14.38 2.53 -11.10
C ILE A 584 14.10 2.08 -12.55
N LEU A 585 14.83 2.59 -13.57
CA LEU A 585 14.97 1.84 -14.86
C LEU A 585 15.82 0.56 -14.66
N GLY A 586 16.08 -0.20 -15.73
CA GLY A 586 17.28 -1.04 -15.81
C GLY A 586 18.61 -0.28 -15.57
N ASN A 587 18.61 1.06 -15.75
CA ASN A 587 19.69 2.01 -15.46
C ASN A 587 19.46 3.05 -14.31
N GLY A 588 18.28 3.65 -14.11
CA GLY A 588 17.95 4.68 -13.08
C GLY A 588 17.98 6.13 -13.56
N ARG A 589 16.81 6.82 -13.65
CA ARG A 589 16.74 8.08 -14.42
C ARG A 589 15.80 9.31 -14.07
N VAL A 590 14.44 9.28 -13.96
CA VAL A 590 13.40 10.22 -13.33
C VAL A 590 12.12 10.69 -14.12
N ARG A 591 10.90 10.13 -13.90
CA ARG A 591 9.58 10.52 -14.52
C ARG A 591 8.29 9.88 -13.97
N CYS A 592 7.83 10.14 -12.73
CA CYS A 592 6.44 9.78 -12.39
C CYS A 592 5.43 10.61 -13.24
N TRP A 593 4.80 9.96 -14.23
CA TRP A 593 3.66 10.49 -15.03
C TRP A 593 2.30 10.07 -14.43
N GLY A 594 1.21 10.74 -14.86
CA GLY A 594 -0.24 10.45 -14.55
C GLY A 594 -1.88 10.91 -11.69
N ASN A 595 -1.39 11.50 -10.55
CA ASN A 595 -2.08 12.20 -9.45
C ASN A 595 -1.14 13.19 -8.72
N GLY A 596 -1.71 14.31 -8.29
CA GLY A 596 -1.19 15.39 -7.44
C GLY A 596 -0.21 16.39 -8.04
N ALA A 597 -0.19 17.65 -7.57
CA ALA A 597 -1.13 18.29 -6.65
C ALA A 597 -0.89 19.80 -6.52
N ASN A 598 0.16 20.18 -5.80
CA ASN A 598 0.68 21.55 -5.67
C ASN A 598 2.18 21.42 -5.46
N GLY A 599 2.98 21.64 -6.50
CA GLY A 599 4.42 21.33 -6.50
C GLY A 599 4.78 19.83 -6.51
N ARG A 600 3.81 18.90 -6.46
CA ARG A 600 4.00 17.43 -6.55
C ARG A 600 4.83 16.98 -7.75
N LEU A 601 4.77 17.79 -8.81
CA LEU A 601 5.80 17.92 -9.82
C LEU A 601 7.18 17.48 -9.26
N GLY A 602 7.72 18.03 -8.17
CA GLY A 602 9.01 17.62 -7.57
C GLY A 602 10.23 18.05 -8.40
N TYR A 603 10.21 17.73 -9.69
CA TYR A 603 10.70 18.59 -10.77
C TYR A 603 9.67 19.66 -11.18
N GLY A 604 8.73 19.97 -10.27
CA GLY A 604 7.89 21.16 -10.25
C GLY A 604 6.61 21.08 -11.09
N ASN A 605 5.62 21.92 -10.73
CA ASN A 605 4.23 21.98 -11.23
C ASN A 605 3.37 20.76 -10.76
N THR A 606 2.27 20.41 -11.45
CA THR A 606 1.21 19.45 -11.04
C THR A 606 0.50 18.79 -12.24
N GLN A 607 0.78 19.23 -13.48
CA GLN A 607 0.02 18.87 -14.69
C GLN A 607 0.25 17.45 -15.20
N ASN A 608 -0.81 16.92 -15.82
CA ASN A 608 -0.92 15.54 -16.22
C ASN A 608 0.07 15.09 -17.32
N VAL A 609 0.24 13.77 -17.38
CA VAL A 609 0.46 13.04 -18.64
C VAL A 609 -0.24 11.67 -18.45
N GLY A 610 -1.53 11.63 -18.81
CA GLY A 610 -2.25 10.43 -19.25
C GLY A 610 -2.29 10.39 -20.77
N ASP A 611 -2.57 11.49 -21.47
CA ASP A 611 -3.66 12.51 -21.41
C ASP A 611 -3.42 13.44 -22.63
N ASP A 612 -4.38 14.26 -23.08
CA ASP A 612 -4.31 15.03 -24.33
C ASP A 612 -4.48 14.16 -25.60
N ALA A 613 -4.27 12.85 -25.46
CA ALA A 613 -3.68 11.96 -26.46
C ALA A 613 -2.29 12.47 -26.95
N HIS A 614 -2.31 13.58 -27.70
CA HIS A 614 -1.20 14.40 -28.20
C HIS A 614 0.01 13.67 -28.84
N GLU A 615 1.23 13.82 -28.30
CA GLU A 615 2.49 13.60 -29.04
C GLU A 615 3.64 12.95 -28.20
N HIS A 616 4.92 13.10 -28.61
CA HIS A 616 5.96 12.06 -28.50
C HIS A 616 6.70 11.91 -27.15
N PRO A 617 7.40 10.78 -26.88
CA PRO A 617 7.82 10.40 -25.53
C PRO A 617 8.93 11.26 -24.90
N GLY A 618 10.05 11.48 -25.60
CA GLY A 618 11.29 11.95 -24.98
C GLY A 618 11.22 13.37 -24.42
N THR A 619 10.37 14.21 -25.03
CA THR A 619 10.08 15.63 -24.73
C THR A 619 10.33 16.06 -23.27
N LYS A 620 9.74 15.34 -22.32
CA LYS A 620 9.78 15.64 -20.88
C LYS A 620 10.30 14.50 -20.00
N LEU A 621 10.98 13.50 -20.54
CA LEU A 621 12.15 12.83 -19.94
C LEU A 621 12.04 12.06 -18.62
N THR A 622 13.06 11.22 -18.46
CA THR A 622 13.78 10.93 -17.21
C THR A 622 14.43 12.15 -16.47
N LEU A 623 14.01 13.40 -16.76
CA LEU A 623 14.68 14.72 -16.56
C LEU A 623 16.18 14.78 -16.96
N ARG A 624 16.74 16.00 -17.01
CA ARG A 624 18.17 16.31 -17.19
C ARG A 624 18.57 17.35 -16.13
N LEU A 625 19.49 17.01 -15.23
CA LEU A 625 20.22 17.96 -14.38
C LEU A 625 21.70 17.58 -14.44
N GLY A 626 22.21 16.87 -13.43
CA GLY A 626 23.20 15.83 -13.68
C GLY A 626 22.54 14.51 -14.13
N ASP A 627 23.37 13.49 -14.25
CA ASP A 627 23.02 12.06 -14.29
C ASP A 627 24.20 11.30 -13.63
N GLY A 628 23.96 10.24 -12.84
CA GLY A 628 25.11 9.52 -12.24
C GLY A 628 24.88 8.30 -11.32
N ARG A 629 23.81 8.21 -10.51
CA ARG A 629 23.61 7.12 -9.52
C ARG A 629 22.14 6.72 -9.36
N GLN A 630 21.84 5.54 -8.78
CA GLN A 630 20.61 4.77 -9.05
C GLN A 630 19.68 4.59 -7.82
N THR A 631 18.39 4.27 -8.04
CA THR A 631 17.52 3.62 -7.01
C THR A 631 17.96 2.17 -6.75
N VAL A 632 17.61 1.61 -5.58
CA VAL A 632 17.88 0.21 -5.22
C VAL A 632 16.78 -0.38 -4.31
N ARG A 633 15.75 -1.06 -4.86
CA ARG A 633 14.49 -1.40 -4.11
C ARG A 633 13.85 -0.13 -3.52
N ILE A 634 12.64 -0.25 -2.99
CA ILE A 634 11.90 0.78 -2.24
C ILE A 634 10.58 0.17 -1.72
N VAL A 635 9.67 0.95 -1.12
CA VAL A 635 8.21 0.81 -1.29
C VAL A 635 7.65 2.20 -1.64
N ALA A 636 7.16 2.38 -2.87
CA ALA A 636 7.31 3.61 -3.65
C ALA A 636 6.28 4.74 -3.51
N GLY A 637 6.47 5.79 -4.30
CA GLY A 637 5.48 6.84 -4.51
C GLY A 637 5.52 7.94 -3.48
N ALA A 638 4.34 8.34 -2.99
CA ALA A 638 4.16 9.52 -2.18
C ALA A 638 4.28 10.81 -3.00
N MET A 639 4.19 11.97 -2.37
CA MET A 639 3.75 13.21 -3.02
C MET A 639 4.77 14.00 -3.84
N HIS A 640 6.02 13.53 -4.06
CA HIS A 640 7.04 14.21 -4.91
C HIS A 640 8.41 13.49 -5.06
N THR A 641 8.71 12.49 -4.22
CA THR A 641 9.67 11.36 -4.34
C THR A 641 11.18 11.44 -3.90
N CYS A 642 11.56 11.50 -2.60
CA CYS A 642 12.88 11.94 -2.04
C CYS A 642 14.15 11.29 -2.60
N ALA A 643 15.29 11.78 -2.12
CA ALA A 643 16.62 11.24 -2.31
C ALA A 643 17.36 11.02 -0.98
N ARG A 644 17.56 9.75 -0.58
CA ARG A 644 18.87 9.19 -0.26
C ARG A 644 19.54 8.89 -1.62
N LEU A 645 20.44 7.93 -1.73
CA LEU A 645 20.92 7.40 -3.01
C LEU A 645 21.21 5.90 -2.87
N ASP A 646 21.74 5.22 -3.89
CA ASP A 646 22.61 4.06 -3.62
C ASP A 646 23.72 4.45 -2.57
N ASP A 647 24.11 5.75 -2.50
CA ASP A 647 24.64 6.60 -1.38
C ASP A 647 23.58 7.34 -0.47
N GLY A 648 23.45 8.71 -0.48
CA GLY A 648 22.73 9.63 0.48
C GLY A 648 21.98 10.88 -0.09
N ASN A 649 21.70 12.05 0.56
CA ASN A 649 22.56 12.98 1.34
C ASN A 649 22.27 13.32 2.82
N VAL A 650 21.08 13.63 3.31
CA VAL A 650 19.82 13.93 2.62
C VAL A 650 19.47 15.40 2.91
N ARG A 651 19.26 16.24 1.88
CA ARG A 651 18.92 17.67 1.96
C ARG A 651 17.46 18.03 1.59
N CYS A 652 16.54 17.10 1.88
CA CYS A 652 15.12 17.14 1.50
C CYS A 652 14.31 18.07 2.46
N TRP A 653 13.57 19.16 2.11
CA TRP A 653 13.09 19.84 0.84
C TRP A 653 11.66 19.51 -0.09
N GLY A 654 11.45 20.91 -0.14
CA GLY A 654 10.37 21.92 -0.37
C GLY A 654 9.65 22.26 0.93
N ASN A 655 8.32 22.51 0.90
CA ASN A 655 7.54 22.98 2.05
C ASN A 655 6.46 22.03 2.58
N GLY A 656 6.15 22.19 3.87
CA GLY A 656 5.04 21.52 4.53
C GLY A 656 5.17 19.99 4.65
N ALA A 657 4.18 19.30 5.21
CA ALA A 657 3.04 19.86 5.90
C ALA A 657 3.27 19.97 7.41
N ASN A 658 4.45 19.71 7.95
CA ASN A 658 4.59 19.50 9.39
C ASN A 658 6.00 19.70 9.96
N GLY A 659 6.87 18.73 9.69
CA GLY A 659 7.51 17.97 10.78
C GLY A 659 7.29 16.48 10.56
N ARG A 660 7.68 15.62 11.50
CA ARG A 660 8.85 14.69 11.43
C ARG A 660 10.17 15.37 11.08
N LEU A 661 10.34 15.78 9.82
CA LEU A 661 11.49 16.53 9.34
C LEU A 661 12.84 15.88 9.69
N GLY A 662 13.68 16.66 10.36
CA GLY A 662 15.14 16.64 10.24
C GLY A 662 15.64 17.91 9.56
N TYR A 663 15.08 18.22 8.40
CA TYR A 663 14.93 19.60 7.91
C TYR A 663 13.84 20.30 8.73
N GLY A 664 12.68 19.66 8.85
CA GLY A 664 11.48 20.16 9.53
C GLY A 664 10.78 21.30 8.77
N ASN A 665 9.64 21.09 8.10
CA ASN A 665 8.92 22.24 7.54
C ASN A 665 7.38 22.15 7.55
N THR A 666 6.82 23.25 8.10
CA THR A 666 5.90 24.17 7.41
C THR A 666 6.54 25.56 7.18
N SER A 667 7.87 25.65 7.07
CA SER A 667 8.47 26.73 6.27
C SER A 667 7.99 26.64 4.84
N SER A 668 7.86 27.78 4.16
CA SER A 668 7.45 27.89 2.76
C SER A 668 8.59 27.49 1.80
N ILE A 669 8.26 27.27 0.51
CA ILE A 669 9.14 27.24 -0.69
C ILE A 669 8.39 26.71 -1.96
N GLY A 670 7.37 27.43 -2.42
CA GLY A 670 6.93 27.50 -3.83
C GLY A 670 6.35 26.28 -4.54
N ASP A 671 6.52 26.16 -5.87
CA ASP A 671 5.80 25.18 -6.69
C ASP A 671 6.38 24.78 -8.10
N ASN A 672 7.35 25.48 -8.70
CA ASN A 672 8.35 25.03 -9.71
C ASN A 672 9.70 25.84 -9.88
N GLU A 673 9.70 27.05 -10.46
CA GLU A 673 10.78 27.77 -11.22
C GLU A 673 12.10 27.06 -11.66
N HIS A 674 13.28 27.71 -11.65
CA HIS A 674 14.35 27.45 -12.63
C HIS A 674 15.56 26.62 -12.11
N PRO A 675 16.01 25.57 -12.83
CA PRO A 675 17.10 24.65 -12.43
C PRO A 675 18.50 25.26 -12.31
N GLU A 676 19.46 24.40 -11.90
CA GLU A 676 20.88 24.72 -11.68
C GLU A 676 21.17 25.68 -10.48
N ALA A 677 20.42 25.52 -9.39
CA ALA A 677 20.73 26.13 -8.09
C ALA A 677 21.68 25.25 -7.24
N ALA A 678 21.99 25.66 -6.00
CA ALA A 678 22.88 24.92 -5.09
C ALA A 678 22.49 25.11 -3.61
N GLY A 679 22.60 24.07 -2.77
CA GLY A 679 22.33 24.14 -1.32
C GLY A 679 22.70 22.86 -0.53
N PRO A 680 23.89 22.79 0.10
CA PRO A 680 24.37 21.62 0.87
C PRO A 680 23.78 21.45 2.29
N VAL A 681 24.19 20.41 3.02
CA VAL A 681 23.66 20.00 4.34
C VAL A 681 24.74 19.46 5.30
N GLN A 682 24.46 19.47 6.60
CA GLN A 682 25.42 19.23 7.69
C GLN A 682 25.61 17.76 8.13
N LEU A 683 24.63 16.88 7.93
CA LEU A 683 24.36 15.77 8.86
C LEU A 683 25.36 14.58 8.88
N GLY A 684 26.08 14.30 7.79
CA GLY A 684 26.95 13.11 7.71
C GLY A 684 26.18 11.79 7.75
N ALA A 685 26.79 10.68 8.18
CA ALA A 685 26.19 9.34 8.13
C ALA A 685 26.70 8.38 9.23
N SER A 686 25.90 7.35 9.54
CA SER A 686 26.29 6.16 10.32
C SER A 686 25.80 4.87 9.64
N ARG A 687 26.69 3.85 9.65
CA ARG A 687 26.86 2.87 8.55
C ARG A 687 26.86 3.60 7.17
N TYR A 688 26.30 3.02 6.12
CA TYR A 688 26.34 3.57 4.76
C TYR A 688 25.13 3.12 3.93
N GLY A 689 24.92 3.76 2.76
CA GLY A 689 23.89 3.36 1.79
C GLY A 689 24.09 1.95 1.23
N SER A 690 22.98 1.27 0.95
CA SER A 690 22.92 0.05 0.13
C SER A 690 21.51 -0.12 -0.45
N VAL A 691 20.75 -1.13 -0.02
CA VAL A 691 19.31 -1.28 -0.32
C VAL A 691 18.53 -0.10 0.28
N LEU A 692 17.44 0.32 -0.37
CA LEU A 692 16.45 1.26 0.15
C LEU A 692 15.11 0.52 0.32
N SER A 693 14.40 0.73 1.42
CA SER A 693 12.99 0.36 1.57
C SER A 693 12.23 1.47 2.30
N ALA A 694 10.99 1.77 1.91
CA ALA A 694 10.42 3.12 2.07
C ALA A 694 8.94 3.18 2.48
N GLY A 695 8.52 4.32 3.06
CA GLY A 695 7.14 4.77 3.33
C GLY A 695 7.12 6.19 3.94
N GLN A 696 5.93 6.74 4.21
CA GLN A 696 5.63 8.16 4.49
C GLN A 696 6.33 8.89 5.68
N HIS A 697 7.45 8.39 6.25
CA HIS A 697 8.13 9.02 7.37
C HIS A 697 9.67 8.94 7.37
N SER A 698 10.24 9.65 8.35
CA SER A 698 11.68 9.84 8.61
C SER A 698 12.11 8.92 9.78
N CYS A 699 13.35 9.00 10.24
CA CYS A 699 14.00 8.02 11.13
C CYS A 699 14.10 6.59 10.51
N ALA A 700 15.27 6.27 9.98
CA ALA A 700 15.54 5.10 9.15
C ALA A 700 16.75 4.24 9.59
N VAL A 701 16.81 3.01 9.06
CA VAL A 701 17.77 1.94 9.39
C VAL A 701 19.21 2.42 9.54
N MET A 702 19.72 2.29 10.76
CA MET A 702 20.93 1.50 10.99
C MET A 702 20.63 0.33 11.95
N ASP A 703 19.46 -0.27 11.76
CA ASP A 703 18.89 -1.49 12.32
C ASP A 703 18.74 -1.61 13.85
N ASP A 704 19.58 -0.96 14.67
CA ASP A 704 19.83 -1.40 16.05
C ASP A 704 19.28 -0.57 17.25
N GLY A 705 18.28 0.33 17.20
CA GLY A 705 17.26 0.64 16.18
C GLY A 705 16.30 1.81 16.57
N ASP A 706 16.76 2.84 17.30
CA ASP A 706 16.03 3.97 17.95
C ASP A 706 15.05 4.79 17.07
N VAL A 707 14.26 5.71 17.65
CA VAL A 707 13.46 6.70 16.90
C VAL A 707 13.49 8.09 17.56
N ARG A 708 13.64 9.14 16.73
CA ARG A 708 13.56 10.58 17.07
C ARG A 708 12.65 11.36 16.11
N CYS A 709 11.46 10.81 15.91
CA CYS A 709 10.43 11.25 15.00
C CYS A 709 9.06 10.84 15.59
N PHE A 710 7.97 11.58 15.33
CA PHE A 710 6.85 11.75 16.28
C PHE A 710 5.48 11.73 15.57
N GLY A 711 4.39 11.32 16.25
CA GLY A 711 3.03 11.20 15.66
C GLY A 711 2.00 12.21 16.20
N GLN A 712 0.80 11.77 16.62
CA GLN A 712 -0.32 12.66 16.93
C GLN A 712 -1.33 12.12 17.96
N SER A 713 -2.02 13.00 18.69
CA SER A 713 -3.29 12.70 19.36
C SER A 713 -4.51 13.20 18.56
N ASN A 714 -5.33 12.28 18.04
CA ASN A 714 -6.75 12.41 17.61
C ASN A 714 -7.32 11.08 17.09
N VAL A 715 -7.22 10.76 15.79
CA VAL A 715 -7.79 9.55 15.14
C VAL A 715 -6.79 8.90 14.16
N GLY A 716 -6.29 7.70 14.46
CA GLY A 716 -5.22 7.08 13.67
C GLY A 716 -4.66 5.74 14.14
N GLN A 717 -3.37 5.73 14.55
CA GLN A 717 -2.50 4.54 14.62
C GLN A 717 -1.06 4.72 15.20
N LEU A 718 -0.77 5.58 16.19
CA LEU A 718 0.60 5.82 16.72
C LEU A 718 1.15 4.77 17.70
N GLY A 719 1.68 3.66 17.18
CA GLY A 719 2.30 2.59 17.97
C GLY A 719 3.60 2.90 18.74
N TYR A 720 3.70 4.04 19.42
CA TYR A 720 4.72 4.33 20.44
C TYR A 720 4.31 5.27 21.58
N GLY A 721 3.14 5.92 21.51
CA GLY A 721 2.62 6.76 22.58
C GLY A 721 3.06 8.22 22.52
N ASN A 722 2.29 9.10 21.86
CA ASN A 722 2.36 10.57 22.03
C ASN A 722 0.95 11.15 22.04
N THR A 723 0.52 11.97 23.01
CA THR A 723 1.12 12.50 24.26
C THR A 723 2.22 13.57 24.18
N ALA A 724 2.44 14.37 25.23
CA ALA A 724 2.90 15.79 25.28
C ALA A 724 4.12 16.24 24.45
N ASN A 725 4.16 17.50 23.99
CA ASN A 725 5.05 18.04 22.93
C ASN A 725 6.59 18.00 23.11
N VAL A 726 7.29 17.63 22.03
CA VAL A 726 8.55 18.18 21.44
C VAL A 726 8.88 17.46 20.12
N GLY A 727 9.24 18.21 19.07
CA GLY A 727 9.68 17.70 17.75
C GLY A 727 10.63 18.68 17.03
N GLY A 728 10.86 18.66 15.71
CA GLY A 728 10.26 17.89 14.61
C GLY A 728 9.96 18.79 13.39
N ASN A 729 9.35 19.93 13.65
CA ASN A 729 9.22 21.12 12.80
C ASN A 729 10.55 21.90 12.66
N GLN A 730 11.67 21.22 12.88
CA GLN A 730 13.03 21.78 13.00
C GLN A 730 14.07 20.65 12.83
N HIS A 731 15.22 20.74 13.49
CA HIS A 731 16.35 19.79 13.42
C HIS A 731 16.53 18.99 14.73
N PRO A 732 15.59 18.10 15.13
CA PRO A 732 15.47 17.54 16.50
C PRO A 732 16.54 16.49 16.88
N SER A 733 17.79 16.93 17.01
CA SER A 733 18.96 16.08 17.26
C SER A 733 19.19 15.81 18.76
N ALA A 734 18.13 15.46 19.50
CA ALA A 734 18.11 15.46 20.98
C ALA A 734 17.11 14.45 21.59
N VAL A 735 16.81 14.59 22.89
CA VAL A 735 15.80 13.86 23.69
C VAL A 735 16.01 12.34 23.85
N GLY A 736 15.19 11.67 24.66
CA GLY A 736 15.33 10.27 25.10
C GLY A 736 14.19 9.31 24.69
N PRO A 737 14.15 8.10 25.28
CA PRO A 737 13.07 7.11 25.15
C PRO A 737 12.41 6.75 26.51
N VAL A 738 11.17 6.26 26.52
CA VAL A 738 10.45 5.79 27.73
C VAL A 738 9.85 4.41 27.52
N ASP A 739 10.78 3.41 27.60
CA ASP A 739 11.37 0.63 27.14
C ASP A 739 10.91 -0.34 25.92
N PHE A 740 11.51 -0.20 24.72
CA PHE A 740 10.71 -0.22 23.48
C PHE A 740 10.76 -1.55 22.74
N GLY A 741 11.93 -2.18 22.68
CA GLY A 741 12.03 -3.53 22.15
C GLY A 741 13.43 -4.12 22.19
N GLY A 742 14.46 -3.32 21.90
CA GLY A 742 15.84 -3.81 21.73
C GLY A 742 16.04 -4.66 20.48
N ARG A 743 15.17 -4.49 19.47
CA ARG A 743 14.85 -5.52 18.49
C ARG A 743 14.80 -4.91 17.10
N THR A 744 15.57 -5.50 16.19
CA THR A 744 16.06 -4.77 15.01
C THR A 744 14.98 -4.49 13.98
N ILE A 745 15.26 -3.56 13.08
CA ILE A 745 14.54 -3.44 11.82
C ILE A 745 15.56 -3.59 10.68
N VAL A 746 15.65 -4.77 10.08
CA VAL A 746 16.70 -5.10 9.09
C VAL A 746 16.36 -4.55 7.70
N ALA A 747 15.07 -4.49 7.38
CA ALA A 747 14.46 -3.78 6.27
C ALA A 747 13.03 -3.38 6.71
N ILE A 748 12.31 -2.57 5.92
CA ILE A 748 10.89 -2.30 6.25
C ILE A 748 10.02 -1.91 5.02
N ASP A 749 8.79 -2.39 4.96
CA ASP A 749 7.88 -2.46 3.78
C ASP A 749 6.42 -2.33 4.24
N SER A 750 5.55 -1.54 3.57
CA SER A 750 4.18 -1.26 4.08
C SER A 750 3.12 -0.74 3.09
N GLY A 751 2.00 -0.28 3.65
CA GLY A 751 0.82 0.35 3.04
C GLY A 751 0.43 1.64 3.79
N LEU A 752 -0.81 1.76 4.30
CA LEU A 752 -1.38 3.05 4.76
C LEU A 752 -1.62 3.29 6.26
N THR A 753 -2.65 2.69 6.87
CA THR A 753 -3.40 3.36 7.98
C THR A 753 -3.38 2.61 9.31
N HIS A 754 -2.57 1.56 9.45
CA HIS A 754 -2.18 1.00 10.76
C HIS A 754 -0.69 1.28 10.96
N SER A 755 -0.20 1.32 12.20
CA SER A 755 1.18 0.90 12.47
C SER A 755 1.15 -0.34 13.35
N CYS A 756 1.75 -1.41 12.85
CA CYS A 756 1.85 -2.68 13.52
C CYS A 756 2.97 -3.48 12.85
N ALA A 757 4.18 -3.39 13.41
CA ALA A 757 5.40 -3.89 12.77
C ALA A 757 5.27 -5.37 12.32
N VAL A 758 5.97 -5.74 11.25
CA VAL A 758 5.97 -7.11 10.69
C VAL A 758 7.40 -7.63 10.71
N LEU A 759 7.59 -8.83 11.21
CA LEU A 759 8.80 -9.25 11.91
C LEU A 759 9.30 -10.61 11.39
N ASP A 760 10.52 -10.99 11.78
CA ASP A 760 11.07 -12.34 11.60
C ASP A 760 11.44 -13.04 12.93
N ASP A 761 11.50 -12.31 14.05
CA ASP A 761 11.49 -12.85 15.42
C ASP A 761 10.23 -12.27 16.11
N ALA A 762 9.48 -13.04 16.91
CA ALA A 762 8.01 -12.94 16.92
C ALA A 762 7.20 -12.38 18.12
N THR A 763 6.84 -11.07 18.17
CA THR A 763 5.66 -10.54 18.94
C THR A 763 4.97 -9.24 18.45
N VAL A 764 5.66 -8.19 17.98
CA VAL A 764 5.09 -6.85 17.65
C VAL A 764 4.56 -6.02 18.84
N ARG A 765 4.66 -4.68 18.71
CA ARG A 765 3.79 -3.68 19.37
C ARG A 765 2.95 -2.87 18.36
N CYS A 766 1.63 -2.77 18.60
CA CYS A 766 0.69 -1.99 17.79
C CYS A 766 -0.22 -1.04 18.62
N TRP A 767 -0.65 -1.40 19.84
CA TRP A 767 -1.30 -0.51 20.84
C TRP A 767 -2.81 -0.19 20.54
N GLY A 768 -3.42 0.93 20.98
CA GLY A 768 -4.86 1.32 20.68
C GLY A 768 -5.20 2.73 20.08
N ALA A 769 -5.65 2.82 18.82
CA ALA A 769 -6.03 3.97 17.96
C ALA A 769 -6.66 3.56 16.60
N GLY A 770 -7.66 4.24 16.04
CA GLY A 770 -8.43 3.81 14.87
C GLY A 770 -9.88 4.30 14.83
N GLU A 771 -10.85 3.42 15.15
CA GLU A 771 -12.31 3.71 15.03
C GLU A 771 -13.18 3.00 16.11
N THR A 772 -13.92 1.94 15.73
CA THR A 772 -15.05 1.35 16.48
C THR A 772 -15.21 -0.15 16.23
N GLY A 773 -15.54 -0.95 17.25
CA GLY A 773 -15.84 -2.40 17.14
C GLY A 773 -14.66 -3.31 17.46
N ARG A 774 -14.16 -4.21 16.61
CA ARG A 774 -14.77 -4.92 15.46
C ARG A 774 -14.01 -6.24 15.16
N LEU A 775 -13.36 -6.83 16.17
CA LEU A 775 -12.46 -8.00 16.05
C LEU A 775 -12.10 -8.55 17.45
N GLY A 776 -12.16 -9.88 17.63
CA GLY A 776 -11.36 -10.73 18.54
C GLY A 776 -11.15 -10.39 20.01
N TYR A 777 -11.92 -9.45 20.58
CA TYR A 777 -11.65 -8.87 21.90
C TYR A 777 -12.92 -8.76 22.76
N GLY A 778 -13.74 -7.70 22.60
CA GLY A 778 -15.05 -7.52 23.26
C GLY A 778 -15.03 -6.42 24.32
N ASN A 779 -15.55 -5.23 24.01
CA ASN A 779 -15.15 -4.00 24.70
C ASN A 779 -16.04 -2.78 24.38
N THR A 780 -15.83 -1.69 25.10
CA THR A 780 -16.29 -0.32 24.79
C THR A 780 -15.17 0.67 25.18
N ALA A 781 -14.65 1.45 24.24
CA ALA A 781 -13.40 2.21 24.41
C ALA A 781 -13.31 3.49 23.56
N ASN A 782 -12.33 4.35 23.87
CA ASN A 782 -12.08 5.63 23.18
C ASN A 782 -10.58 5.99 23.10
N ILE A 783 -9.72 5.00 22.91
CA ILE A 783 -8.34 4.99 23.44
C ILE A 783 -7.48 6.23 23.13
N GLY A 784 -7.02 6.90 24.19
CA GLY A 784 -6.05 8.00 24.17
C GLY A 784 -4.56 7.58 24.13
N ASP A 785 -3.73 8.37 24.82
CA ASP A 785 -2.26 8.33 24.84
C ASP A 785 -1.65 8.67 26.22
N ASP A 786 -0.40 8.26 26.46
CA ASP A 786 0.51 8.61 27.57
C ASP A 786 1.90 8.03 27.24
N GLU A 787 2.85 7.98 28.20
CA GLU A 787 4.11 7.24 28.08
C GLU A 787 4.31 6.16 29.18
N THR A 788 3.39 6.01 30.13
CA THR A 788 3.57 5.11 31.30
C THR A 788 3.35 3.59 31.00
N PRO A 789 4.31 2.70 31.32
CA PRO A 789 4.32 1.31 30.84
C PRO A 789 3.64 0.26 31.75
N ALA A 790 3.07 -0.79 31.13
CA ALA A 790 3.01 -2.15 31.69
C ALA A 790 3.30 -3.24 30.61
N SER A 791 2.44 -3.68 29.68
CA SER A 791 0.98 -3.61 29.39
C SER A 791 0.71 -4.64 28.21
N VAL A 792 -0.52 -4.91 27.73
CA VAL A 792 -0.91 -6.10 26.90
C VAL A 792 -0.72 -6.07 25.34
N GLY A 793 -1.76 -5.84 24.50
CA GLY A 793 -1.82 -5.87 23.00
C GLY A 793 -1.39 -7.11 22.15
N GLY A 794 -2.26 -7.67 21.27
CA GLY A 794 -1.86 -8.70 20.24
C GLY A 794 -2.73 -9.94 19.81
N VAL A 795 -3.93 -10.22 20.34
CA VAL A 795 -4.77 -11.46 20.18
C VAL A 795 -4.17 -12.82 20.68
N PRO A 796 -4.94 -13.70 21.37
CA PRO A 796 -4.44 -14.95 21.94
C PRO A 796 -4.36 -16.15 20.99
N LEU A 797 -3.63 -17.18 21.40
CA LEU A 797 -3.74 -18.56 20.86
C LEU A 797 -4.76 -19.29 21.73
N PHE A 798 -4.36 -19.49 22.98
CA PHE A 798 -5.12 -19.07 24.15
C PHE A 798 -4.23 -18.08 24.93
#